data_AF-A0A8C5GC22-F1
#
_entry.id   AF-A0A8C5GC22-F1
#
_cell.length_a   1.000
_cell.length_b   1.000
_cell.length_c   1.000
_cell.angle_alpha   90.00
_cell.angle_beta   90.00
_cell.angle_gamma   90.00
#
_symmetry.space_group_name_H-M   'P 1'
#
loop_
_entity.id
_entity.type
_entity.pdbx_description
1 polymer ?
#
loop_
_entity_poly.entity_id
_entity_poly.type
_entity_poly.pdbx_seq_one_letter_code
_entity_poly.pdbx_strand_id
1 'polypeptide(L)'
;ISFPAPLKIERCDLNIQMNHSNHHTEQFGEDRLIVRRGHPFSITLLLSPDSKEFKAAETRLTFIVETGPLPRKDSDTMVSFSLSESTVDSEWSASANNQAGNRISVSINSSPDAPIGIYSLTVAQEMQKTFLGHFILLFNAWCPRDGVFMDSERKRQEYVLAQHGQVYRGTFKRIKGLPWNFGQFDTGILDICLKILDNNPKFVSDADRDCSARKNPIYVTRVLSAMINSNNDRGVLVGEWGDFTGGAHPGSWIGSGDILRKWAESGPVRYGQCWVFAAVACTVSRALGIPCRVVTNFGSAHDTDANLLIENFYDEDGERMSGGDSVWNFHVWVDSWMTRPDMGEEFSGWQTSDPTPQETSEGIFCCGPASVKAIREGELTKKYDVPFIFAEVNADIVDLVRLSNGEFIKFSGSTTSVGRFISTKAVGTDERRDITHHYKYPEGSTEERQVFEKAKHHNKLQQRGEEPGLHLKIKLADNMSIGSNFEVNAILTNNCMKTKTCSFLFIARAVGYNGKQGESCGFASDKVEVPSGEERHLSLKLEYDSYGGVITSDRLIQLSAITIDKQTIDFHKAEKTIVLDEPDIGIKLLGEAKVDQPVTAHLTLLNSLPEPLQNCSFTIEGLGLTDGKPIGLKVGTVGPKEEAKADIEFRPSSAGPSMLLVNFDSNKLKNIKSFINIFVQQ
;
A
#
# COMPACT_ATOMS: atom_id res chain seq x y z
N ILE A 1 1.68 -64.27 1.55
CA ILE A 1 2.57 -63.25 0.94
C ILE A 1 3.20 -62.50 2.09
N SER A 2 4.50 -62.70 2.34
CA SER A 2 5.22 -61.96 3.39
C SER A 2 5.46 -60.55 2.86
N PHE A 3 4.85 -59.54 3.47
CA PHE A 3 5.25 -58.15 3.18
C PHE A 3 6.67 -57.94 3.74
N PRO A 4 7.57 -57.28 2.99
CA PRO A 4 8.92 -57.02 3.47
C PRO A 4 8.88 -56.02 4.62
N ALA A 5 9.40 -56.41 5.80
CA ALA A 5 9.38 -55.62 7.04
C ALA A 5 9.62 -54.12 6.85
N PRO A 6 8.91 -53.21 7.55
CA PRO A 6 9.00 -51.76 7.33
C PRO A 6 10.40 -51.21 7.61
N LEU A 7 10.75 -50.10 6.96
CA LEU A 7 11.97 -49.35 7.27
C LEU A 7 11.82 -48.67 8.62
N LYS A 8 12.84 -48.82 9.47
CA LYS A 8 12.88 -48.18 10.79
C LYS A 8 13.46 -46.79 10.63
N ILE A 9 12.60 -45.79 10.53
CA ILE A 9 12.99 -44.37 10.44
C ILE A 9 13.26 -43.87 11.86
N GLU A 10 14.50 -43.48 12.14
CA GLU A 10 14.92 -42.99 13.45
C GLU A 10 14.69 -41.47 13.59
N ARG A 11 15.07 -40.71 12.55
CA ARG A 11 14.88 -39.26 12.49
C ARG A 11 14.70 -38.77 11.06
N CYS A 12 14.08 -37.60 10.94
CA CYS A 12 13.97 -36.85 9.70
C CYS A 12 14.76 -35.54 9.84
N ASP A 13 15.62 -35.25 8.87
CA ASP A 13 16.21 -33.93 8.67
C ASP A 13 15.45 -33.23 7.54
N LEU A 14 14.89 -32.06 7.82
CA LEU A 14 14.14 -31.28 6.85
C LEU A 14 15.04 -30.46 5.92
N ASN A 15 16.37 -30.54 6.06
CA ASN A 15 17.38 -29.85 5.26
C ASN A 15 17.09 -28.35 5.09
N ILE A 16 16.73 -27.70 6.21
CA ILE A 16 16.14 -26.35 6.24
C ILE A 16 16.97 -25.34 5.44
N GLN A 17 18.26 -25.21 5.74
CA GLN A 17 19.15 -24.24 5.10
C GLN A 17 19.23 -24.40 3.57
N MET A 18 19.40 -25.64 3.08
CA MET A 18 19.48 -25.93 1.65
C MET A 18 18.15 -25.61 0.96
N ASN A 19 17.03 -26.05 1.53
CA ASN A 19 15.71 -25.78 0.98
C ASN A 19 15.41 -24.28 0.99
N HIS A 20 15.76 -23.57 2.05
CA HIS A 20 15.52 -22.13 2.14
C HIS A 20 16.21 -21.36 1.02
N SER A 21 17.47 -21.66 0.76
CA SER A 21 18.23 -21.06 -0.34
C SER A 21 17.61 -21.35 -1.71
N ASN A 22 17.10 -22.56 -1.94
CA ASN A 22 16.46 -22.93 -3.22
C ASN A 22 15.06 -22.31 -3.38
N HIS A 23 14.38 -22.03 -2.26
CA HIS A 23 13.02 -21.51 -2.25
C HIS A 23 12.95 -19.99 -2.03
N HIS A 24 14.07 -19.28 -1.92
CA HIS A 24 14.12 -17.84 -1.63
C HIS A 24 13.35 -17.50 -0.35
N THR A 25 13.71 -18.20 0.74
CA THR A 25 13.06 -18.14 2.06
C THR A 25 14.06 -18.10 3.22
N GLU A 26 15.35 -17.97 2.93
CA GLU A 26 16.45 -17.89 3.90
C GLU A 26 16.33 -16.69 4.85
N GLN A 27 15.64 -15.62 4.42
CA GLN A 27 15.43 -14.42 5.24
C GLN A 27 14.50 -14.66 6.43
N PHE A 28 13.70 -15.74 6.43
CA PHE A 28 12.83 -16.09 7.55
C PHE A 28 13.57 -16.76 8.74
N GLY A 29 14.87 -17.01 8.62
CA GLY A 29 15.67 -17.73 9.62
C GLY A 29 15.51 -19.26 9.54
N GLU A 30 16.27 -20.00 10.35
CA GLU A 30 16.43 -21.47 10.19
C GLU A 30 15.61 -22.32 11.18
N ASP A 31 14.68 -21.73 11.95
CA ASP A 31 13.92 -22.44 13.01
C ASP A 31 12.93 -23.48 12.46
N ARG A 32 12.45 -23.31 11.22
CA ARG A 32 11.41 -24.15 10.61
C ARG A 32 11.52 -24.19 9.09
N LEU A 33 11.09 -25.29 8.48
CA LEU A 33 11.07 -25.41 7.02
C LEU A 33 9.97 -24.52 6.42
N ILE A 34 10.35 -23.66 5.48
CA ILE A 34 9.45 -22.78 4.73
C ILE A 34 9.79 -22.98 3.26
N VAL A 35 8.80 -23.33 2.46
CA VAL A 35 8.98 -23.64 1.03
C VAL A 35 7.88 -22.98 0.22
N ARG A 36 8.08 -22.89 -1.09
CA ARG A 36 7.12 -22.33 -2.03
C ARG A 36 6.54 -23.44 -2.88
N ARG A 37 5.23 -23.39 -3.14
CA ARG A 37 4.50 -24.42 -3.89
C ARG A 37 5.02 -24.60 -5.32
N GLY A 38 4.84 -25.77 -5.91
CA GLY A 38 5.27 -26.04 -7.29
C GLY A 38 6.79 -26.05 -7.49
N HIS A 39 7.57 -26.21 -6.42
CA HIS A 39 9.02 -26.40 -6.49
C HIS A 39 9.46 -27.54 -5.54
N PRO A 40 10.39 -28.41 -5.95
CA PRO A 40 10.83 -29.52 -5.11
C PRO A 40 11.67 -29.08 -3.90
N PHE A 41 11.43 -29.71 -2.75
CA PHE A 41 12.26 -29.61 -1.55
C PHE A 41 12.76 -30.99 -1.11
N SER A 42 13.91 -31.04 -0.46
CA SER A 42 14.56 -32.30 -0.07
C SER A 42 14.49 -32.54 1.43
N ILE A 43 14.18 -33.76 1.85
CA ILE A 43 14.33 -34.22 3.24
C ILE A 43 15.27 -35.42 3.30
N THR A 44 15.86 -35.67 4.46
CA THR A 44 16.74 -36.82 4.68
C THR A 44 16.21 -37.69 5.80
N LEU A 45 15.83 -38.92 5.47
CA LEU A 45 15.40 -39.93 6.44
C LEU A 45 16.64 -40.70 6.91
N LEU A 46 16.93 -40.67 8.21
CA LEU A 46 17.95 -41.54 8.81
C LEU A 46 17.27 -42.84 9.27
N LEU A 47 17.79 -43.96 8.78
CA LEU A 47 17.35 -45.28 9.18
C LEU A 47 18.14 -45.77 10.39
N SER A 48 17.47 -46.49 11.30
CA SER A 48 18.14 -47.16 12.42
C SER A 48 19.18 -48.17 11.90
N PRO A 49 20.28 -48.43 12.64
CA PRO A 49 21.32 -49.37 12.23
C PRO A 49 20.83 -50.79 11.93
N ASP A 50 19.73 -51.20 12.55
CA ASP A 50 19.07 -52.50 12.39
C ASP A 50 17.92 -52.47 11.35
N SER A 51 17.73 -51.36 10.64
CA SER A 51 16.79 -51.27 9.52
C SER A 51 17.31 -52.06 8.32
N LYS A 52 16.38 -52.59 7.51
CA LYS A 52 16.73 -53.12 6.18
C LYS A 52 17.28 -52.00 5.29
N GLU A 53 18.08 -52.38 4.31
CA GLU A 53 18.56 -51.48 3.25
C GLU A 53 17.37 -50.93 2.44
N PHE A 54 17.40 -49.63 2.13
CA PHE A 54 16.41 -49.03 1.24
C PHE A 54 16.69 -49.44 -0.20
N LYS A 55 15.66 -49.98 -0.85
CA LYS A 55 15.66 -50.27 -2.28
C LYS A 55 14.44 -49.62 -2.91
N ALA A 56 14.66 -48.64 -3.77
CA ALA A 56 13.59 -47.80 -4.32
C ALA A 56 12.47 -48.61 -5.01
N ALA A 57 12.83 -49.65 -5.78
CA ALA A 57 11.86 -50.50 -6.48
C ALA A 57 11.07 -51.46 -5.56
N GLU A 58 11.59 -51.77 -4.37
CA GLU A 58 11.00 -52.76 -3.45
C GLU A 58 10.29 -52.09 -2.25
N THR A 59 10.55 -50.80 -2.01
CA THR A 59 10.06 -50.07 -0.84
C THR A 59 8.84 -49.23 -1.20
N ARG A 60 7.73 -49.44 -0.49
CA ARG A 60 6.52 -48.61 -0.61
C ARG A 60 6.45 -47.63 0.54
N LEU A 61 6.80 -46.37 0.26
CA LEU A 61 6.54 -45.25 1.17
C LEU A 61 5.40 -44.42 0.57
N THR A 62 4.39 -44.13 1.38
CA THR A 62 3.33 -43.18 1.03
C THR A 62 3.44 -41.97 1.94
N PHE A 63 3.69 -40.80 1.37
CA PHE A 63 3.68 -39.54 2.09
C PHE A 63 2.26 -39.01 2.17
N ILE A 64 1.95 -38.39 3.30
CA ILE A 64 0.67 -37.76 3.59
C ILE A 64 1.00 -36.34 4.07
N VAL A 65 0.42 -35.35 3.39
CA VAL A 65 0.51 -33.94 3.77
C VAL A 65 -0.88 -33.42 4.12
N GLU A 66 -0.99 -32.69 5.22
CA GLU A 66 -2.26 -32.19 5.75
C GLU A 66 -2.12 -30.73 6.19
N THR A 67 -3.08 -29.88 5.82
CA THR A 67 -3.18 -28.47 6.20
C THR A 67 -4.58 -28.12 6.70
N GLY A 68 -4.67 -27.09 7.54
CA GLY A 68 -5.92 -26.66 8.17
C GLY A 68 -6.39 -27.55 9.32
N PRO A 69 -7.44 -27.13 10.05
CA PRO A 69 -7.91 -27.84 11.25
C PRO A 69 -8.74 -29.10 10.92
N LEU A 70 -9.25 -29.22 9.69
CA LEU A 70 -10.09 -30.33 9.23
C LEU A 70 -9.61 -30.87 7.87
N PRO A 71 -8.42 -31.49 7.77
CA PRO A 71 -7.86 -31.93 6.50
C PRO A 71 -8.73 -32.98 5.79
N ARG A 72 -8.98 -32.80 4.49
CA ARG A 72 -9.81 -33.69 3.65
C ARG A 72 -9.22 -33.83 2.25
N LYS A 73 -9.36 -35.03 1.68
CA LYS A 73 -8.94 -35.32 0.30
C LYS A 73 -9.76 -34.52 -0.71
N ASP A 74 -11.07 -34.47 -0.53
CA ASP A 74 -11.99 -33.79 -1.46
C ASP A 74 -11.79 -32.27 -1.49
N SER A 75 -11.16 -31.72 -0.44
CA SER A 75 -10.87 -30.29 -0.29
C SER A 75 -9.43 -29.93 -0.69
N ASP A 76 -8.61 -30.89 -1.15
CA ASP A 76 -7.16 -30.75 -1.40
C ASP A 76 -6.33 -30.33 -0.15
N THR A 77 -6.94 -30.38 1.04
CA THR A 77 -6.29 -30.05 2.32
C THR A 77 -5.60 -31.26 2.95
N MET A 78 -5.85 -32.47 2.43
CA MET A 78 -5.09 -33.69 2.70
C MET A 78 -4.72 -34.39 1.39
N VAL A 79 -3.43 -34.61 1.12
CA VAL A 79 -2.96 -35.32 -0.08
C VAL A 79 -2.08 -36.50 0.31
N SER A 80 -2.24 -37.63 -0.37
CA SER A 80 -1.39 -38.82 -0.19
C SER A 80 -0.75 -39.22 -1.51
N PHE A 81 0.57 -39.39 -1.53
CA PHE A 81 1.35 -39.68 -2.74
C PHE A 81 2.48 -40.67 -2.42
N SER A 82 2.79 -41.55 -3.35
CA SER A 82 3.82 -42.59 -3.15
C SER A 82 5.12 -42.25 -3.87
N LEU A 83 6.19 -42.94 -3.51
CA LEU A 83 7.46 -42.82 -4.23
C LEU A 83 7.33 -43.23 -5.71
N SER A 84 7.94 -42.42 -6.57
CA SER A 84 8.15 -42.64 -8.00
C SER A 84 9.63 -42.50 -8.35
N GLU A 85 10.01 -42.83 -9.60
CA GLU A 85 11.39 -42.69 -10.09
C GLU A 85 11.86 -41.23 -10.07
N SER A 86 10.96 -40.30 -10.39
CA SER A 86 11.20 -38.85 -10.39
C SER A 86 9.98 -38.10 -9.85
N THR A 87 10.20 -36.85 -9.43
CA THR A 87 9.12 -35.92 -9.11
C THR A 87 8.46 -35.38 -10.37
N VAL A 88 7.20 -34.98 -10.24
CA VAL A 88 6.36 -34.38 -11.29
C VAL A 88 6.01 -32.96 -10.87
N ASP A 89 6.29 -31.98 -11.74
CA ASP A 89 6.18 -30.55 -11.42
C ASP A 89 4.74 -30.03 -11.28
N SER A 90 3.73 -30.81 -11.68
CA SER A 90 2.32 -30.41 -11.68
C SER A 90 1.51 -30.93 -10.49
N GLU A 91 2.08 -31.79 -9.66
CA GLU A 91 1.33 -32.46 -8.59
C GLU A 91 2.22 -32.80 -7.38
N TRP A 92 1.58 -33.24 -6.31
CA TRP A 92 2.28 -33.80 -5.17
C TRP A 92 2.93 -35.12 -5.55
N SER A 93 4.25 -35.18 -5.47
CA SER A 93 5.04 -36.34 -5.87
C SER A 93 6.32 -36.44 -5.04
N ALA A 94 6.85 -37.65 -4.92
CA ALA A 94 8.11 -37.88 -4.22
C ALA A 94 9.00 -38.86 -4.98
N SER A 95 10.31 -38.59 -5.00
CA SER A 95 11.33 -39.56 -5.41
C SER A 95 12.37 -39.72 -4.31
N ALA A 96 13.08 -40.85 -4.29
CA ALA A 96 14.04 -41.13 -3.23
C ALA A 96 15.29 -41.84 -3.75
N ASN A 97 16.44 -41.45 -3.22
CA ASN A 97 17.74 -42.00 -3.56
C ASN A 97 18.52 -42.38 -2.29
N ASN A 98 19.31 -43.45 -2.38
CA ASN A 98 20.23 -43.86 -1.32
C ASN A 98 21.37 -42.85 -1.14
N GLN A 99 21.72 -42.58 0.11
CA GLN A 99 22.90 -41.85 0.51
C GLN A 99 23.79 -42.72 1.41
N ALA A 100 25.06 -42.35 1.55
CA ALA A 100 25.98 -43.03 2.46
C ALA A 100 25.49 -42.96 3.92
N GLY A 101 25.71 -44.05 4.68
CA GLY A 101 25.47 -44.09 6.12
C GLY A 101 24.00 -44.24 6.54
N ASN A 102 23.27 -45.19 5.95
CA ASN A 102 21.85 -45.49 6.26
C ASN A 102 20.91 -44.28 6.12
N ARG A 103 21.16 -43.44 5.11
CA ARG A 103 20.37 -42.24 4.82
C ARG A 103 19.64 -42.38 3.50
N ILE A 104 18.40 -41.91 3.48
CA ILE A 104 17.59 -41.79 2.26
C ILE A 104 17.35 -40.31 2.02
N SER A 105 17.76 -39.80 0.86
CA SER A 105 17.34 -38.47 0.39
C SER A 105 16.01 -38.60 -0.32
N VAL A 106 15.00 -37.86 0.12
CA VAL A 106 13.68 -37.82 -0.53
C VAL A 106 13.47 -36.42 -1.09
N SER A 107 13.23 -36.32 -2.40
CA SER A 107 12.78 -35.10 -3.05
C SER A 107 11.26 -35.10 -3.09
N ILE A 108 10.62 -34.05 -2.61
CA ILE A 108 9.16 -33.89 -2.57
C ILE A 108 8.81 -32.65 -3.39
N ASN A 109 7.98 -32.82 -4.42
CA ASN A 109 7.36 -31.70 -5.12
C ASN A 109 5.93 -31.52 -4.64
N SER A 110 5.50 -30.26 -4.47
CA SER A 110 4.12 -29.90 -4.20
C SER A 110 3.41 -29.46 -5.47
N SER A 111 2.08 -29.62 -5.55
CA SER A 111 1.31 -29.02 -6.64
C SER A 111 1.49 -27.50 -6.67
N PRO A 112 1.64 -26.87 -7.85
CA PRO A 112 1.57 -25.41 -7.99
C PRO A 112 0.24 -24.80 -7.54
N ASP A 113 -0.82 -25.62 -7.47
CA ASP A 113 -2.16 -25.24 -6.99
C ASP A 113 -2.42 -25.71 -5.55
N ALA A 114 -1.39 -26.09 -4.80
CA ALA A 114 -1.56 -26.44 -3.40
C ALA A 114 -2.02 -25.21 -2.58
N PRO A 115 -2.94 -25.40 -1.60
CA PRO A 115 -3.24 -24.37 -0.61
C PRO A 115 -1.99 -23.88 0.11
N ILE A 116 -1.90 -22.57 0.38
CA ILE A 116 -0.83 -22.05 1.25
C ILE A 116 -1.19 -22.25 2.73
N GLY A 117 -0.19 -22.37 3.59
CA GLY A 117 -0.38 -22.49 5.04
C GLY A 117 0.60 -23.43 5.72
N ILE A 118 0.29 -23.79 6.96
CA ILE A 118 1.08 -24.73 7.76
C ILE A 118 0.65 -26.15 7.43
N TYR A 119 1.62 -26.98 7.06
CA TYR A 119 1.43 -28.39 6.74
C TYR A 119 2.10 -29.28 7.77
N SER A 120 1.48 -30.42 8.03
CA SER A 120 2.12 -31.59 8.65
C SER A 120 2.55 -32.58 7.57
N LEU A 121 3.71 -33.21 7.74
CA LEU A 121 4.23 -34.25 6.86
C LEU A 121 4.34 -35.57 7.63
N THR A 122 3.69 -36.61 7.11
CA THR A 122 3.70 -37.96 7.66
C THR A 122 4.10 -38.95 6.57
N VAL A 123 4.89 -39.97 6.92
CA VAL A 123 5.13 -41.12 6.05
C VAL A 123 4.42 -42.35 6.59
N ALA A 124 3.67 -43.01 5.72
CA ALA A 124 2.97 -44.26 5.98
C ALA A 124 3.71 -45.43 5.30
N GLN A 125 3.91 -46.49 6.07
CA GLN A 125 4.45 -47.78 5.64
C GLN A 125 3.54 -48.88 6.18
N GLU A 126 2.88 -49.62 5.30
CA GLU A 126 1.87 -50.62 5.70
C GLU A 126 0.80 -49.99 6.62
N MET A 127 0.73 -50.40 7.89
CA MET A 127 -0.17 -49.85 8.91
C MET A 127 0.49 -48.83 9.85
N GLN A 128 1.79 -48.57 9.69
CA GLN A 128 2.55 -47.66 10.55
C GLN A 128 2.63 -46.26 9.92
N LYS A 129 2.28 -45.24 10.70
CA LYS A 129 2.46 -43.83 10.33
C LYS A 129 3.54 -43.21 11.20
N THR A 130 4.47 -42.49 10.59
CA THR A 130 5.56 -41.78 11.25
C THR A 130 5.49 -40.31 10.89
N PHE A 131 5.31 -39.45 11.90
CA PHE A 131 5.34 -38.00 11.72
C PHE A 131 6.77 -37.53 11.46
N LEU A 132 6.98 -36.75 10.41
CA LEU A 132 8.29 -36.30 9.95
C LEU A 132 8.59 -34.84 10.28
N GLY A 133 7.56 -34.01 10.49
CA GLY A 133 7.72 -32.61 10.83
C GLY A 133 6.61 -31.73 10.27
N HIS A 134 6.72 -30.43 10.56
CA HIS A 134 5.89 -29.39 9.98
C HIS A 134 6.69 -28.58 8.96
N PHE A 135 5.99 -28.00 7.98
CA PHE A 135 6.55 -27.01 7.07
C PHE A 135 5.49 -25.98 6.68
N ILE A 136 5.92 -24.79 6.26
CA ILE A 136 5.02 -23.76 5.73
C ILE A 136 5.14 -23.74 4.22
N LEU A 137 4.00 -23.77 3.53
CA LEU A 137 3.93 -23.67 2.07
C LEU A 137 3.40 -22.28 1.67
N LEU A 138 4.17 -21.55 0.87
CA LEU A 138 3.85 -20.20 0.38
C LEU A 138 3.56 -20.19 -1.12
N PHE A 139 3.02 -19.08 -1.62
CA PHE A 139 2.94 -18.82 -3.06
C PHE A 139 4.34 -18.72 -3.69
N ASN A 140 4.43 -19.05 -4.98
CA ASN A 140 5.69 -19.15 -5.69
C ASN A 140 5.77 -18.26 -6.94
N ALA A 141 6.30 -17.05 -6.78
CA ALA A 141 6.57 -16.15 -7.90
C ALA A 141 7.63 -16.69 -8.88
N TRP A 142 8.38 -17.73 -8.52
CA TRP A 142 9.41 -18.36 -9.35
C TRP A 142 8.92 -19.57 -10.16
N CYS A 143 7.76 -20.14 -9.83
CA CYS A 143 7.21 -21.30 -10.52
C CYS A 143 6.34 -20.87 -11.71
N PRO A 144 6.68 -21.22 -12.98
CA PRO A 144 5.89 -20.82 -14.16
C PRO A 144 4.43 -21.31 -14.17
N ARG A 145 4.11 -22.34 -13.38
CA ARG A 145 2.77 -22.91 -13.27
C ARG A 145 1.95 -22.29 -12.14
N ASP A 146 2.57 -21.49 -11.27
CA ASP A 146 1.86 -20.84 -10.17
C ASP A 146 1.10 -19.61 -10.70
N GLY A 147 -0.13 -19.42 -10.23
CA GLY A 147 -0.94 -18.24 -10.54
C GLY A 147 -0.28 -16.89 -10.19
N VAL A 148 0.76 -16.85 -9.36
CA VAL A 148 1.52 -15.61 -9.06
C VAL A 148 2.87 -15.50 -9.79
N PHE A 149 3.13 -16.35 -10.78
CA PHE A 149 4.41 -16.36 -11.50
C PHE A 149 4.78 -15.00 -12.06
N MET A 150 6.02 -14.57 -11.78
CA MET A 150 6.58 -13.35 -12.32
C MET A 150 7.92 -13.65 -13.01
N ASP A 151 7.97 -13.36 -14.31
CA ASP A 151 9.07 -13.70 -15.20
C ASP A 151 10.41 -13.04 -14.82
N SER A 152 10.34 -11.76 -14.43
CA SER A 152 11.50 -10.92 -14.23
C SER A 152 12.06 -11.09 -12.83
N GLU A 153 13.29 -11.61 -12.74
CA GLU A 153 14.01 -11.76 -11.48
C GLU A 153 14.11 -10.43 -10.71
N ARG A 154 14.46 -9.33 -11.40
CA ARG A 154 14.52 -8.00 -10.76
C ARG A 154 13.18 -7.58 -10.14
N LYS A 155 12.05 -7.93 -10.77
CA LYS A 155 10.73 -7.62 -10.22
C LYS A 155 10.38 -8.54 -9.05
N ARG A 156 10.78 -9.82 -9.06
CA ARG A 156 10.62 -10.73 -7.91
C ARG A 156 11.39 -10.24 -6.70
N GLN A 157 12.62 -9.79 -6.92
CA GLN A 157 13.44 -9.14 -5.90
C GLN A 157 12.72 -7.91 -5.30
N GLU A 158 12.16 -7.02 -6.12
CA GLU A 158 11.45 -5.83 -5.63
C GLU A 158 10.09 -6.11 -4.98
N TYR A 159 9.28 -6.99 -5.58
CA TYR A 159 7.87 -7.13 -5.23
C TYR A 159 7.58 -8.31 -4.29
N VAL A 160 8.58 -9.13 -3.98
CA VAL A 160 8.49 -10.22 -2.99
C VAL A 160 9.55 -10.07 -1.90
N LEU A 161 10.83 -9.91 -2.27
CA LEU A 161 11.94 -9.97 -1.31
C LEU A 161 12.36 -8.62 -0.70
N ALA A 162 12.09 -7.50 -1.37
CA ALA A 162 12.44 -6.20 -0.82
C ALA A 162 11.60 -5.90 0.43
N GLN A 163 12.27 -5.61 1.55
CA GLN A 163 11.64 -5.31 2.83
C GLN A 163 11.45 -3.81 3.10
N HIS A 164 11.95 -2.97 2.20
CA HIS A 164 11.88 -1.51 2.28
C HIS A 164 11.18 -0.98 1.04
N GLY A 165 10.42 0.09 1.20
CA GLY A 165 9.68 0.72 0.11
C GLY A 165 9.45 2.20 0.31
N GLN A 166 8.68 2.78 -0.63
CA GLN A 166 8.22 4.15 -0.55
C GLN A 166 6.72 4.22 -0.83
N VAL A 167 6.05 5.06 -0.05
CA VAL A 167 4.68 5.49 -0.28
C VAL A 167 4.73 6.94 -0.77
N TYR A 168 4.15 7.25 -1.91
CA TYR A 168 4.13 8.63 -2.39
C TYR A 168 2.97 9.40 -1.77
N ARG A 169 3.21 10.64 -1.36
CA ARG A 169 2.24 11.55 -0.72
C ARG A 169 2.40 12.97 -1.27
N GLY A 170 1.54 13.88 -0.81
CA GLY A 170 1.54 15.29 -1.18
C GLY A 170 0.49 15.61 -2.24
N THR A 171 0.87 16.35 -3.28
CA THR A 171 -0.02 16.66 -4.41
C THR A 171 0.64 16.26 -5.71
N PHE A 172 -0.13 16.17 -6.80
CA PHE A 172 0.39 15.84 -8.12
C PHE A 172 1.50 16.77 -8.64
N LYS A 173 1.64 17.99 -8.07
CA LYS A 173 2.72 18.94 -8.43
C LYS A 173 3.94 18.86 -7.51
N ARG A 174 3.76 18.31 -6.30
CA ARG A 174 4.80 18.17 -5.28
C ARG A 174 4.65 16.80 -4.63
N ILE A 175 5.19 15.79 -5.31
CA ILE A 175 5.15 14.40 -4.89
C ILE A 175 6.38 14.11 -4.04
N LYS A 176 6.18 13.64 -2.80
CA LYS A 176 7.26 13.23 -1.90
C LYS A 176 7.13 11.74 -1.55
N GLY A 177 8.25 11.02 -1.58
CA GLY A 177 8.33 9.65 -1.10
C GLY A 177 8.42 9.62 0.42
N LEU A 178 7.53 8.87 1.06
CA LEU A 178 7.59 8.50 2.47
C LEU A 178 8.19 7.09 2.55
N PRO A 179 9.38 6.91 3.13
CA PRO A 179 9.98 5.59 3.25
C PRO A 179 9.20 4.71 4.23
N TRP A 180 9.19 3.40 4.00
CA TRP A 180 8.43 2.44 4.80
C TRP A 180 9.14 1.09 4.97
N ASN A 181 9.14 0.56 6.20
CA ASN A 181 9.63 -0.78 6.53
C ASN A 181 8.49 -1.80 6.39
N PHE A 182 8.48 -2.60 5.33
CA PHE A 182 7.53 -3.70 5.20
C PHE A 182 7.84 -4.84 6.17
N GLY A 183 9.11 -5.22 6.29
CA GLY A 183 9.59 -6.19 7.30
C GLY A 183 8.91 -7.56 7.26
N GLN A 184 8.54 -8.05 6.08
CA GLN A 184 7.81 -9.31 5.94
C GLN A 184 8.57 -10.55 6.44
N PHE A 185 9.90 -10.48 6.55
CA PHE A 185 10.74 -11.58 7.05
C PHE A 185 11.13 -11.43 8.52
N ASP A 186 10.72 -10.36 9.19
CA ASP A 186 10.97 -10.19 10.63
C ASP A 186 10.35 -11.34 11.42
N THR A 187 11.02 -11.70 12.52
CA THR A 187 10.61 -12.80 13.40
C THR A 187 9.15 -12.67 13.82
N GLY A 188 8.38 -13.73 13.58
CA GLY A 188 6.96 -13.82 13.93
C GLY A 188 5.99 -13.15 12.95
N ILE A 189 6.45 -12.32 11.99
CA ILE A 189 5.54 -11.64 11.05
C ILE A 189 4.81 -12.64 10.15
N LEU A 190 5.49 -13.68 9.65
CA LEU A 190 4.82 -14.71 8.85
C LEU A 190 3.72 -15.44 9.63
N ASP A 191 3.96 -15.75 10.90
CA ASP A 191 2.97 -16.40 11.77
C ASP A 191 1.74 -15.50 11.96
N ILE A 192 1.97 -14.19 12.12
CA ILE A 192 0.90 -13.21 12.21
C ILE A 192 0.13 -13.12 10.88
N CYS A 193 0.81 -13.17 9.74
CA CYS A 193 0.17 -13.19 8.42
C CYS A 193 -0.74 -14.41 8.24
N LEU A 194 -0.30 -15.59 8.67
CA LEU A 194 -1.12 -16.81 8.67
C LEU A 194 -2.29 -16.70 9.67
N LYS A 195 -2.06 -16.11 10.85
CA LYS A 195 -3.10 -15.82 11.84
C LYS A 195 -4.17 -14.85 11.32
N ILE A 196 -3.82 -13.90 10.44
CA ILE A 196 -4.79 -13.03 9.76
C ILE A 196 -5.75 -13.88 8.91
N LEU A 197 -5.23 -14.85 8.16
CA LEU A 197 -6.07 -15.77 7.39
C LEU A 197 -6.96 -16.62 8.31
N ASP A 198 -6.44 -17.12 9.44
CA ASP A 198 -7.24 -17.94 10.37
C ASP A 198 -8.27 -17.14 11.18
N ASN A 199 -8.14 -15.81 11.26
CA ASN A 199 -9.11 -14.95 11.94
C ASN A 199 -10.18 -14.36 11.01
N ASN A 200 -10.14 -14.69 9.71
CA ASN A 200 -11.10 -14.12 8.77
C ASN A 200 -12.50 -14.76 8.92
N PRO A 201 -13.59 -14.03 8.64
CA PRO A 201 -14.95 -14.53 8.84
C PRO A 201 -15.27 -15.82 8.08
N LYS A 202 -14.68 -16.01 6.89
CA LYS A 202 -14.91 -17.20 6.07
C LYS A 202 -14.29 -18.43 6.73
N PHE A 203 -13.13 -18.29 7.37
CA PHE A 203 -12.54 -19.36 8.18
C PHE A 203 -13.38 -19.67 9.42
N VAL A 204 -13.84 -18.64 10.14
CA VAL A 204 -14.70 -18.82 11.32
C VAL A 204 -16.01 -19.53 10.96
N SER A 205 -16.57 -19.23 9.78
CA SER A 205 -17.80 -19.87 9.29
C SER A 205 -17.57 -21.29 8.77
N ASP A 206 -16.51 -21.54 8.00
CA ASP A 206 -16.19 -22.84 7.40
C ASP A 206 -14.69 -22.95 7.12
N ALA A 207 -13.96 -23.45 8.13
CA ALA A 207 -12.50 -23.53 8.10
C ALA A 207 -11.96 -24.47 7.00
N ASP A 208 -12.66 -25.57 6.68
CA ASP A 208 -12.22 -26.49 5.62
C ASP A 208 -12.32 -25.80 4.24
N ARG A 209 -13.46 -25.14 3.98
CA ARG A 209 -13.67 -24.41 2.73
C ARG A 209 -12.71 -23.24 2.58
N ASP A 210 -12.47 -22.48 3.65
CA ASP A 210 -11.49 -21.39 3.64
C ASP A 210 -10.08 -21.91 3.35
N CYS A 211 -9.60 -22.91 4.10
CA CYS A 211 -8.28 -23.51 3.88
C CYS A 211 -8.12 -24.06 2.46
N SER A 212 -9.14 -24.73 1.91
CA SER A 212 -9.12 -25.18 0.51
C SER A 212 -9.01 -24.01 -0.47
N ALA A 213 -9.75 -22.91 -0.23
CA ALA A 213 -9.76 -21.74 -1.10
C ALA A 213 -8.44 -20.94 -1.07
N ARG A 214 -7.61 -21.10 -0.03
CA ARG A 214 -6.26 -20.49 0.05
C ARG A 214 -5.31 -20.94 -1.06
N LYS A 215 -5.66 -21.92 -1.89
CA LYS A 215 -4.93 -22.21 -3.14
C LYS A 215 -5.02 -21.10 -4.19
N ASN A 216 -6.03 -20.24 -4.10
CA ASN A 216 -6.30 -19.22 -5.10
C ASN A 216 -5.78 -17.83 -4.64
N PRO A 217 -4.80 -17.22 -5.33
CA PRO A 217 -4.30 -15.88 -4.95
C PRO A 217 -5.38 -14.79 -5.03
N ILE A 218 -6.39 -14.94 -5.90
CA ILE A 218 -7.55 -14.02 -5.99
C ILE A 218 -8.33 -14.05 -4.67
N TYR A 219 -8.58 -15.25 -4.15
CA TYR A 219 -9.30 -15.45 -2.89
C TYR A 219 -8.52 -14.86 -1.72
N VAL A 220 -7.24 -15.21 -1.61
CA VAL A 220 -6.36 -14.70 -0.54
C VAL A 220 -6.30 -13.19 -0.58
N THR A 221 -6.09 -12.58 -1.75
CA THR A 221 -6.05 -11.11 -1.90
C THR A 221 -7.35 -10.44 -1.46
N ARG A 222 -8.52 -11.03 -1.78
CA ARG A 222 -9.82 -10.52 -1.33
C ARG A 222 -10.04 -10.69 0.17
N VAL A 223 -9.53 -11.75 0.78
CA VAL A 223 -9.55 -11.92 2.25
C VAL A 223 -8.67 -10.87 2.91
N LEU A 224 -7.49 -10.59 2.34
CA LEU A 224 -6.58 -9.57 2.88
C LEU A 224 -7.19 -8.16 2.78
N SER A 225 -7.82 -7.77 1.68
CA SER A 225 -8.44 -6.43 1.60
C SER A 225 -9.53 -6.22 2.66
N ALA A 226 -10.26 -7.28 3.02
CA ALA A 226 -11.22 -7.25 4.13
C ALA A 226 -10.55 -7.20 5.51
N MET A 227 -9.55 -8.06 5.75
CA MET A 227 -8.98 -8.26 7.09
C MET A 227 -8.01 -7.17 7.52
N ILE A 228 -7.51 -6.36 6.59
CA ILE A 228 -6.55 -5.30 6.93
C ILE A 228 -7.24 -4.13 7.65
N ASN A 229 -8.51 -3.85 7.34
CA ASN A 229 -9.33 -2.92 8.12
C ASN A 229 -10.22 -3.67 9.13
N SER A 230 -10.64 -2.98 10.21
CA SER A 230 -11.40 -3.59 11.30
C SER A 230 -12.90 -3.26 11.28
N ASN A 231 -13.46 -2.79 10.15
CA ASN A 231 -14.82 -2.23 10.16
C ASN A 231 -15.93 -3.29 10.29
N ASN A 232 -15.72 -4.50 9.78
CA ASN A 232 -16.69 -5.59 9.91
C ASN A 232 -16.32 -6.60 11.00
N ASP A 233 -15.03 -6.75 11.29
CA ASP A 233 -14.48 -7.88 12.06
C ASP A 233 -13.28 -7.48 12.92
N ARG A 234 -12.58 -8.47 13.49
CA ARG A 234 -11.31 -8.27 14.23
C ARG A 234 -10.11 -8.04 13.31
N GLY A 235 -10.30 -7.28 12.23
CA GLY A 235 -9.24 -6.94 11.29
C GLY A 235 -8.12 -6.09 11.92
N VAL A 236 -7.09 -5.78 11.14
CA VAL A 236 -5.80 -5.31 11.67
C VAL A 236 -5.86 -3.88 12.19
N LEU A 237 -6.40 -2.95 11.42
CA LEU A 237 -6.33 -1.52 11.70
C LEU A 237 -7.71 -0.87 11.82
N VAL A 238 -7.84 0.04 12.78
CA VAL A 238 -8.99 0.94 12.92
C VAL A 238 -8.70 2.23 12.15
N GLY A 239 -9.58 2.61 11.23
CA GLY A 239 -9.47 3.86 10.46
C GLY A 239 -9.89 5.08 11.27
N GLU A 240 -9.13 6.18 11.17
CA GLU A 240 -9.48 7.47 11.79
C GLU A 240 -8.88 8.63 10.99
N TRP A 241 -9.64 9.72 10.82
CA TRP A 241 -9.29 10.87 9.97
C TRP A 241 -9.53 12.23 10.65
N GLY A 242 -9.97 12.25 11.90
CA GLY A 242 -10.20 13.45 12.68
C GLY A 242 -9.44 13.44 14.01
N ASP A 243 -9.95 12.68 14.99
CA ASP A 243 -9.43 12.68 16.35
C ASP A 243 -8.67 11.39 16.66
N PHE A 244 -7.35 11.51 16.81
CA PHE A 244 -6.48 10.38 17.09
C PHE A 244 -6.35 10.04 18.58
N THR A 245 -7.21 10.59 19.44
CA THR A 245 -7.24 10.27 20.86
C THR A 245 -7.48 8.77 21.08
N GLY A 246 -6.69 8.16 21.97
CA GLY A 246 -6.77 6.73 22.28
C GLY A 246 -6.03 5.80 21.33
N GLY A 247 -5.23 6.32 20.39
CA GLY A 247 -4.40 5.54 19.48
C GLY A 247 -3.13 6.27 19.04
N ALA A 248 -2.39 5.64 18.14
CA ALA A 248 -1.27 6.27 17.44
C ALA A 248 -1.79 7.12 16.26
N HIS A 249 -1.18 8.28 16.07
CA HIS A 249 -1.43 9.10 14.89
C HIS A 249 -0.97 8.33 13.62
N PRO A 250 -1.78 8.20 12.56
CA PRO A 250 -1.42 7.42 11.37
C PRO A 250 -0.08 7.82 10.72
N GLY A 251 0.25 9.11 10.77
CA GLY A 251 1.53 9.66 10.31
C GLY A 251 2.77 9.20 11.10
N SER A 252 2.63 8.69 12.33
CA SER A 252 3.78 8.28 13.16
C SER A 252 4.33 6.91 12.75
N TRP A 253 3.51 6.06 12.14
CA TRP A 253 3.95 4.74 11.69
C TRP A 253 5.07 4.84 10.63
N ILE A 254 6.10 4.02 10.80
CA ILE A 254 7.26 3.92 9.88
C ILE A 254 7.42 2.51 9.29
N GLY A 255 6.65 1.54 9.79
CA GLY A 255 6.70 0.17 9.32
C GLY A 255 5.48 -0.65 9.70
N SER A 256 5.31 -1.78 9.03
CA SER A 256 4.17 -2.69 9.22
C SER A 256 4.39 -3.65 10.40
N GLY A 257 5.64 -3.98 10.73
CA GLY A 257 5.98 -4.99 11.73
C GLY A 257 5.38 -4.69 13.12
N ASP A 258 5.54 -3.46 13.60
CA ASP A 258 4.97 -3.01 14.88
C ASP A 258 3.45 -3.08 14.92
N ILE A 259 2.79 -2.72 13.81
CA ILE A 259 1.33 -2.78 13.70
C ILE A 259 0.87 -4.23 13.81
N LEU A 260 1.49 -5.12 13.03
CA LEU A 260 1.15 -6.54 13.00
C LEU A 260 1.37 -7.21 14.36
N ARG A 261 2.48 -6.92 15.06
CA ARG A 261 2.74 -7.44 16.41
C ARG A 261 1.72 -6.95 17.43
N LYS A 262 1.42 -5.64 17.45
CA LYS A 262 0.37 -5.07 18.33
C LYS A 262 -0.99 -5.71 18.07
N TRP A 263 -1.33 -5.94 16.80
CA TRP A 263 -2.56 -6.64 16.45
C TRP A 263 -2.60 -8.07 16.97
N ALA A 264 -1.51 -8.81 16.78
CA ALA A 264 -1.42 -10.19 17.22
C ALA A 264 -1.55 -10.35 18.74
N GLU A 265 -1.06 -9.37 19.50
CA GLU A 265 -1.12 -9.32 20.96
C GLU A 265 -2.49 -8.86 21.49
N SER A 266 -3.10 -7.84 20.90
CA SER A 266 -4.19 -7.08 21.52
C SER A 266 -5.43 -6.83 20.64
N GLY A 267 -5.41 -7.26 19.38
CA GLY A 267 -6.51 -7.03 18.43
C GLY A 267 -6.38 -5.71 17.65
N PRO A 268 -7.47 -5.18 17.07
CA PRO A 268 -7.42 -4.03 16.15
C PRO A 268 -6.59 -2.85 16.64
N VAL A 269 -5.65 -2.40 15.81
CA VAL A 269 -4.68 -1.35 16.14
C VAL A 269 -5.20 0.02 15.75
N ARG A 270 -5.14 0.95 16.69
CA ARG A 270 -5.56 2.35 16.52
C ARG A 270 -4.33 3.24 16.29
N TYR A 271 -4.24 4.05 15.24
CA TYR A 271 -5.12 4.18 14.07
C TYR A 271 -4.34 4.07 12.76
N GLY A 272 -5.06 3.81 11.67
CA GLY A 272 -4.53 3.76 10.30
C GLY A 272 -5.26 4.71 9.36
N GLN A 273 -4.60 5.04 8.26
CA GLN A 273 -5.15 5.77 7.10
C GLN A 273 -4.72 5.04 5.82
N CYS A 274 -5.22 5.43 4.65
CA CYS A 274 -5.09 4.64 3.40
C CYS A 274 -3.68 4.10 3.13
N TRP A 275 -2.63 4.93 3.30
CA TRP A 275 -1.26 4.46 3.10
C TRP A 275 -0.79 3.43 4.12
N VAL A 276 -1.28 3.50 5.37
CA VAL A 276 -0.97 2.53 6.42
C VAL A 276 -1.65 1.21 6.08
N PHE A 277 -2.93 1.24 5.69
CA PHE A 277 -3.65 0.04 5.24
C PHE A 277 -2.95 -0.61 4.05
N ALA A 278 -2.64 0.17 3.01
CA ALA A 278 -1.95 -0.32 1.83
C ALA A 278 -0.56 -0.90 2.15
N ALA A 279 0.21 -0.26 3.03
CA ALA A 279 1.53 -0.74 3.38
C ALA A 279 1.50 -2.04 4.20
N VAL A 280 0.55 -2.20 5.12
CA VAL A 280 0.36 -3.46 5.85
C VAL A 280 -0.15 -4.55 4.91
N ALA A 281 -1.10 -4.24 4.01
CA ALA A 281 -1.57 -5.20 3.00
C ALA A 281 -0.42 -5.67 2.09
N CYS A 282 0.48 -4.77 1.69
CA CYS A 282 1.66 -5.11 0.91
C CYS A 282 2.61 -6.04 1.68
N THR A 283 2.88 -5.76 2.97
CA THR A 283 3.66 -6.65 3.84
C THR A 283 3.08 -8.06 3.88
N VAL A 284 1.78 -8.18 4.16
CA VAL A 284 1.12 -9.49 4.30
C VAL A 284 1.14 -10.25 2.98
N SER A 285 0.82 -9.59 1.85
CA SER A 285 0.90 -10.21 0.53
C SER A 285 2.32 -10.71 0.19
N ARG A 286 3.35 -9.89 0.47
CA ARG A 286 4.76 -10.28 0.26
C ARG A 286 5.19 -11.44 1.14
N ALA A 287 4.80 -11.44 2.42
CA ALA A 287 5.08 -12.52 3.36
C ALA A 287 4.51 -13.87 2.86
N LEU A 288 3.30 -13.84 2.30
CA LEU A 288 2.63 -15.03 1.75
C LEU A 288 3.18 -15.44 0.36
N GLY A 289 4.04 -14.63 -0.25
CA GLY A 289 4.68 -14.90 -1.56
C GLY A 289 3.93 -14.34 -2.77
N ILE A 290 2.93 -13.49 -2.59
CA ILE A 290 2.22 -12.80 -3.67
C ILE A 290 3.00 -11.53 -4.02
N PRO A 291 3.52 -11.38 -5.27
CA PRO A 291 4.23 -10.15 -5.65
C PRO A 291 3.29 -8.94 -5.55
N CYS A 292 3.68 -7.95 -4.75
CA CYS A 292 2.81 -6.85 -4.39
C CYS A 292 3.57 -5.51 -4.35
N ARG A 293 2.90 -4.42 -4.72
CA ARG A 293 3.41 -3.05 -4.65
C ARG A 293 2.35 -2.07 -4.14
N VAL A 294 2.80 -1.04 -3.43
CA VAL A 294 1.94 0.08 -3.00
C VAL A 294 1.80 1.08 -4.14
N VAL A 295 0.60 1.58 -4.37
CA VAL A 295 0.26 2.52 -5.44
C VAL A 295 -0.44 3.74 -4.85
N THR A 296 -0.01 4.92 -5.25
CA THR A 296 -0.63 6.20 -4.88
C THR A 296 -1.32 6.82 -6.10
N ASN A 297 -2.58 7.19 -5.98
CA ASN A 297 -3.33 8.01 -6.93
C ASN A 297 -3.48 9.45 -6.43
N PHE A 298 -3.16 10.47 -7.23
CA PHE A 298 -3.33 11.87 -6.84
C PHE A 298 -4.59 12.47 -7.44
N GLY A 299 -5.35 13.23 -6.64
CA GLY A 299 -6.71 13.63 -7.02
C GLY A 299 -7.61 12.41 -7.11
N SER A 300 -7.68 11.59 -6.06
CA SER A 300 -8.52 10.38 -6.08
C SER A 300 -9.96 10.76 -5.80
N ALA A 301 -10.87 10.32 -6.66
CA ALA A 301 -12.31 10.47 -6.43
C ALA A 301 -12.74 9.49 -5.33
N HIS A 302 -13.19 10.01 -4.18
CA HIS A 302 -13.53 9.22 -3.00
C HIS A 302 -15.03 9.28 -2.70
N ASP A 303 -15.59 8.17 -2.18
CA ASP A 303 -17.02 7.97 -1.84
C ASP A 303 -17.98 8.28 -2.99
N THR A 304 -17.69 7.76 -4.19
CA THR A 304 -18.54 8.03 -5.35
C THR A 304 -19.66 7.01 -5.56
N ASP A 305 -19.80 5.93 -4.78
CA ASP A 305 -20.76 4.84 -5.13
C ASP A 305 -20.59 4.34 -6.59
N ALA A 306 -19.34 4.36 -7.10
CA ALA A 306 -19.00 4.14 -8.52
C ALA A 306 -19.56 5.18 -9.52
N ASN A 307 -19.94 6.36 -9.04
CA ASN A 307 -20.38 7.51 -9.82
C ASN A 307 -19.19 8.15 -10.55
N LEU A 308 -19.37 8.37 -11.86
CA LEU A 308 -18.38 9.00 -12.73
C LEU A 308 -18.57 10.52 -12.82
N LEU A 309 -19.34 11.09 -11.90
CA LEU A 309 -19.65 12.52 -11.81
C LEU A 309 -19.74 12.96 -10.34
N ILE A 310 -18.69 13.60 -9.83
CA ILE A 310 -18.70 14.22 -8.51
C ILE A 310 -19.33 15.61 -8.62
N GLU A 311 -20.42 15.84 -7.90
CA GLU A 311 -21.09 17.13 -7.83
C GLU A 311 -20.75 17.85 -6.53
N ASN A 312 -20.05 18.98 -6.63
CA ASN A 312 -19.77 19.85 -5.50
C ASN A 312 -20.78 20.98 -5.44
N PHE A 313 -21.42 21.15 -4.29
CA PHE A 313 -22.41 22.20 -4.07
C PHE A 313 -21.81 23.37 -3.29
N TYR A 314 -22.08 24.58 -3.75
CA TYR A 314 -21.64 25.83 -3.12
C TYR A 314 -22.82 26.79 -2.95
N ASP A 315 -22.73 27.69 -1.98
CA ASP A 315 -23.64 28.85 -1.89
C ASP A 315 -23.10 30.06 -2.67
N GLU A 316 -23.88 31.14 -2.73
CA GLU A 316 -23.54 32.38 -3.45
C GLU A 316 -22.34 33.13 -2.87
N ASP A 317 -21.99 32.86 -1.62
CA ASP A 317 -20.79 33.40 -0.96
C ASP A 317 -19.53 32.57 -1.29
N GLY A 318 -19.71 31.45 -2.01
CA GLY A 318 -18.63 30.57 -2.44
C GLY A 318 -18.26 29.50 -1.42
N GLU A 319 -19.05 29.35 -0.37
CA GLU A 319 -18.85 28.36 0.68
C GLU A 319 -19.39 27.00 0.23
N ARG A 320 -18.61 25.95 0.48
CA ARG A 320 -19.01 24.59 0.13
C ARG A 320 -20.13 24.14 1.06
N MET A 321 -21.27 23.81 0.46
CA MET A 321 -22.38 23.18 1.18
C MET A 321 -21.99 21.73 1.52
N SER A 322 -22.49 21.21 2.65
CA SER A 322 -22.21 19.83 3.06
C SER A 322 -22.61 18.83 1.97
N GLY A 323 -21.65 18.05 1.49
CA GLY A 323 -21.83 16.94 0.54
C GLY A 323 -20.93 15.75 0.95
N GLY A 324 -21.34 14.53 0.58
CA GLY A 324 -20.64 13.28 0.93
C GLY A 324 -19.37 13.06 0.09
N ASP A 325 -19.47 13.25 -1.22
CA ASP A 325 -18.39 12.97 -2.15
C ASP A 325 -17.26 14.01 -2.05
N SER A 326 -16.02 13.56 -2.12
CA SER A 326 -14.86 14.46 -2.10
C SER A 326 -13.72 13.93 -2.95
N VAL A 327 -12.87 14.84 -3.42
CA VAL A 327 -11.63 14.46 -4.09
C VAL A 327 -10.49 14.55 -3.08
N TRP A 328 -9.89 13.41 -2.78
CA TRP A 328 -8.73 13.33 -1.92
C TRP A 328 -7.50 13.83 -2.66
N ASN A 329 -6.62 14.56 -1.96
CA ASN A 329 -5.37 15.04 -2.57
C ASN A 329 -4.53 13.86 -3.09
N PHE A 330 -4.53 12.76 -2.34
CA PHE A 330 -4.06 11.46 -2.78
C PHE A 330 -4.80 10.34 -2.04
N HIS A 331 -4.82 9.16 -2.65
CA HIS A 331 -5.29 7.92 -2.06
C HIS A 331 -4.31 6.79 -2.37
N VAL A 332 -4.25 5.76 -1.53
CA VAL A 332 -3.22 4.72 -1.60
C VAL A 332 -3.84 3.34 -1.43
N TRP A 333 -3.51 2.44 -2.36
CA TRP A 333 -3.94 1.04 -2.39
C TRP A 333 -2.76 0.12 -2.75
N VAL A 334 -3.03 -1.17 -3.01
CA VAL A 334 -2.03 -2.13 -3.49
C VAL A 334 -2.38 -2.75 -4.84
N ASP A 335 -1.34 -3.02 -5.63
CA ASP A 335 -1.41 -3.86 -6.82
C ASP A 335 -0.74 -5.21 -6.51
N SER A 336 -1.46 -6.30 -6.71
CA SER A 336 -0.94 -7.67 -6.58
C SER A 336 -0.86 -8.36 -7.94
N TRP A 337 0.24 -9.06 -8.23
CA TRP A 337 0.45 -9.74 -9.50
C TRP A 337 -0.08 -11.17 -9.45
N MET A 338 -1.05 -11.48 -10.31
CA MET A 338 -1.61 -12.84 -10.43
C MET A 338 -2.34 -13.06 -11.76
N THR A 339 -2.59 -14.33 -12.09
CA THR A 339 -3.48 -14.73 -13.18
C THR A 339 -4.95 -14.56 -12.81
N ARG A 340 -5.81 -14.40 -13.83
CA ARG A 340 -7.27 -14.27 -13.69
C ARG A 340 -8.03 -15.33 -14.48
N PRO A 341 -7.90 -16.63 -14.12
CA PRO A 341 -8.62 -17.71 -14.81
C PRO A 341 -10.14 -17.55 -14.75
N ASP A 342 -10.67 -16.81 -13.78
CA ASP A 342 -12.08 -16.45 -13.64
C ASP A 342 -12.56 -15.40 -14.67
N MET A 343 -11.65 -14.72 -15.36
CA MET A 343 -11.95 -13.63 -16.30
C MET A 343 -11.40 -13.80 -17.71
N GLY A 344 -10.39 -14.65 -17.87
CA GLY A 344 -9.58 -14.79 -19.09
C GLY A 344 -8.12 -14.37 -18.86
N GLU A 345 -7.19 -14.98 -19.60
CA GLU A 345 -5.75 -14.71 -19.48
C GLU A 345 -5.41 -13.25 -19.73
N GLU A 346 -6.18 -12.57 -20.58
CA GLU A 346 -5.96 -11.19 -20.97
C GLU A 346 -6.11 -10.20 -19.81
N PHE A 347 -6.81 -10.57 -18.72
CA PHE A 347 -6.99 -9.74 -17.51
C PHE A 347 -5.98 -10.08 -16.41
N SER A 348 -5.07 -11.02 -16.65
CA SER A 348 -3.96 -11.37 -15.76
C SER A 348 -2.94 -10.23 -15.64
N GLY A 349 -2.09 -10.30 -14.62
CA GLY A 349 -1.08 -9.30 -14.32
C GLY A 349 -1.43 -8.54 -13.05
N TRP A 350 -1.29 -7.21 -13.04
CA TRP A 350 -1.59 -6.38 -11.87
C TRP A 350 -3.08 -6.31 -11.58
N GLN A 351 -3.42 -6.60 -10.33
CA GLN A 351 -4.77 -6.50 -9.79
C GLN A 351 -4.80 -5.53 -8.61
N THR A 352 -5.58 -4.46 -8.73
CA THR A 352 -5.77 -3.45 -7.69
C THR A 352 -6.65 -4.00 -6.57
N SER A 353 -6.25 -3.81 -5.31
CA SER A 353 -7.10 -4.06 -4.15
C SER A 353 -6.96 -2.91 -3.17
N ASP A 354 -8.09 -2.42 -2.67
CA ASP A 354 -8.11 -1.35 -1.69
C ASP A 354 -8.49 -1.89 -0.31
N PRO A 355 -7.55 -1.90 0.64
CA PRO A 355 -7.84 -2.29 2.01
C PRO A 355 -8.47 -1.16 2.85
N THR A 356 -8.57 0.05 2.31
CA THR A 356 -9.22 1.19 2.99
C THR A 356 -10.74 0.96 3.01
N PRO A 357 -11.40 1.05 4.17
CA PRO A 357 -12.84 0.82 4.26
C PRO A 357 -13.62 2.04 3.75
N GLN A 358 -13.79 2.12 2.42
CA GLN A 358 -14.56 3.17 1.75
C GLN A 358 -15.96 2.67 1.45
N GLU A 359 -16.05 1.65 0.59
CA GLU A 359 -17.30 1.03 0.16
C GLU A 359 -17.41 -0.44 0.56
N THR A 360 -18.65 -0.91 0.63
CA THR A 360 -18.91 -2.34 0.86
C THR A 360 -19.09 -3.10 -0.46
N SER A 361 -18.33 -4.19 -0.63
CA SER A 361 -18.53 -5.17 -1.68
C SER A 361 -19.25 -6.38 -1.08
N GLU A 362 -20.49 -6.64 -1.54
CA GLU A 362 -21.35 -7.71 -0.99
C GLU A 362 -21.59 -7.57 0.53
N GLY A 363 -21.67 -6.32 1.03
CA GLY A 363 -21.93 -6.00 2.44
C GLY A 363 -20.70 -6.06 3.36
N ILE A 364 -19.50 -6.27 2.81
CA ILE A 364 -18.22 -6.31 3.54
C ILE A 364 -17.33 -5.16 3.04
N PHE A 365 -16.66 -4.44 3.92
CA PHE A 365 -15.63 -3.44 3.60
C PHE A 365 -14.38 -4.12 3.04
N CYS A 366 -14.47 -4.50 1.76
CA CYS A 366 -13.37 -5.04 0.98
C CYS A 366 -13.51 -4.54 -0.46
N CYS A 367 -12.37 -4.33 -1.12
CA CYS A 367 -12.33 -3.89 -2.50
C CYS A 367 -11.26 -4.67 -3.27
N GLY A 368 -11.62 -5.15 -4.47
CA GLY A 368 -10.76 -5.91 -5.36
C GLY A 368 -10.72 -7.42 -5.06
N PRO A 369 -9.85 -8.18 -5.74
CA PRO A 369 -8.86 -7.72 -6.73
C PRO A 369 -9.48 -7.38 -8.10
N ALA A 370 -9.30 -6.13 -8.54
CA ALA A 370 -9.74 -5.60 -9.83
C ALA A 370 -8.60 -5.62 -10.85
N SER A 371 -8.81 -6.19 -12.03
CA SER A 371 -7.77 -6.15 -13.07
C SER A 371 -7.48 -4.70 -13.48
N VAL A 372 -6.23 -4.28 -13.40
CA VAL A 372 -5.79 -2.94 -13.85
C VAL A 372 -6.10 -2.74 -15.32
N LYS A 373 -6.04 -3.82 -16.12
CA LYS A 373 -6.47 -3.78 -17.51
C LYS A 373 -7.99 -3.60 -17.65
N ALA A 374 -8.80 -4.31 -16.86
CA ALA A 374 -10.26 -4.10 -16.89
C ALA A 374 -10.64 -2.65 -16.55
N ILE A 375 -9.93 -2.03 -15.59
CA ILE A 375 -10.08 -0.61 -15.27
C ILE A 375 -9.70 0.23 -16.50
N ARG A 376 -8.52 0.03 -17.09
CA ARG A 376 -8.08 0.79 -18.26
C ARG A 376 -9.03 0.72 -19.46
N GLU A 377 -9.62 -0.45 -19.68
CA GLU A 377 -10.51 -0.70 -20.83
C GLU A 377 -12.00 -0.42 -20.52
N GLY A 378 -12.32 0.08 -19.32
CA GLY A 378 -13.70 0.37 -18.89
C GLY A 378 -14.60 -0.85 -18.85
N GLU A 379 -14.07 -2.02 -18.51
CA GLU A 379 -14.78 -3.29 -18.43
C GLU A 379 -15.53 -3.44 -17.09
N LEU A 380 -16.50 -2.55 -16.83
CA LEU A 380 -17.11 -2.37 -15.52
C LEU A 380 -17.91 -3.59 -15.00
N THR A 381 -18.31 -4.51 -15.87
CA THR A 381 -19.04 -5.72 -15.47
C THR A 381 -18.13 -6.81 -14.88
N LYS A 382 -16.81 -6.60 -14.97
CA LYS A 382 -15.79 -7.54 -14.51
C LYS A 382 -15.68 -7.45 -12.98
N LYS A 383 -15.76 -8.61 -12.32
CA LYS A 383 -15.35 -8.77 -10.92
C LYS A 383 -13.85 -8.51 -10.70
N TYR A 384 -13.40 -7.99 -9.59
CA TYR A 384 -14.16 -7.49 -8.45
C TYR A 384 -14.07 -5.96 -8.47
N ASP A 385 -15.15 -5.27 -8.12
CA ASP A 385 -15.15 -3.84 -7.76
C ASP A 385 -14.53 -2.89 -8.82
N VAL A 386 -14.46 -3.32 -10.08
CA VAL A 386 -13.94 -2.51 -11.20
C VAL A 386 -14.69 -1.18 -11.33
N PRO A 387 -16.03 -1.09 -11.20
CA PRO A 387 -16.75 0.20 -11.26
C PRO A 387 -16.24 1.23 -10.26
N PHE A 388 -16.01 0.80 -9.01
CA PHE A 388 -15.57 1.68 -7.93
C PHE A 388 -14.17 2.23 -8.21
N ILE A 389 -13.19 1.34 -8.47
CA ILE A 389 -11.81 1.76 -8.74
C ILE A 389 -11.71 2.55 -10.06
N PHE A 390 -12.54 2.23 -11.05
CA PHE A 390 -12.63 3.01 -12.28
C PHE A 390 -13.08 4.45 -12.01
N ALA A 391 -14.08 4.64 -11.14
CA ALA A 391 -14.54 5.97 -10.75
C ALA A 391 -13.43 6.75 -10.02
N GLU A 392 -12.68 6.10 -9.13
CA GLU A 392 -11.59 6.75 -8.39
C GLU A 392 -10.52 7.42 -9.28
N VAL A 393 -10.32 6.89 -10.49
CA VAL A 393 -9.29 7.36 -11.44
C VAL A 393 -9.85 8.10 -12.66
N ASN A 394 -11.16 8.06 -12.90
CA ASN A 394 -11.78 8.66 -14.09
C ASN A 394 -12.96 9.61 -13.80
N ALA A 395 -13.44 9.78 -12.57
CA ALA A 395 -14.63 10.61 -12.32
C ALA A 395 -14.44 12.07 -12.80
N ASP A 396 -15.48 12.62 -13.42
CA ASP A 396 -15.57 14.04 -13.75
C ASP A 396 -16.01 14.81 -12.50
N ILE A 397 -15.53 16.05 -12.35
CA ILE A 397 -16.00 16.98 -11.32
C ILE A 397 -16.93 18.01 -11.96
N VAL A 398 -18.05 18.32 -11.31
CA VAL A 398 -18.91 19.46 -11.61
C VAL A 398 -19.13 20.28 -10.35
N ASP A 399 -18.94 21.59 -10.46
CA ASP A 399 -19.21 22.52 -9.38
C ASP A 399 -20.52 23.27 -9.69
N LEU A 400 -21.45 23.22 -8.73
CA LEU A 400 -22.79 23.79 -8.78
C LEU A 400 -22.94 24.84 -7.68
N VAL A 401 -23.44 26.02 -8.02
CA VAL A 401 -23.80 27.06 -7.05
C VAL A 401 -25.32 27.07 -6.85
N ARG A 402 -25.76 27.08 -5.60
CA ARG A 402 -27.16 27.26 -5.22
C ARG A 402 -27.46 28.74 -5.08
N LEU A 403 -28.28 29.26 -5.98
CA LEU A 403 -28.74 30.64 -5.95
C LEU A 403 -29.75 30.88 -4.82
N SER A 404 -29.95 32.15 -4.44
CA SER A 404 -30.94 32.54 -3.41
C SER A 404 -32.37 32.10 -3.72
N ASN A 405 -32.70 31.90 -5.01
CA ASN A 405 -34.00 31.41 -5.48
C ASN A 405 -34.16 29.87 -5.36
N GLY A 406 -33.10 29.16 -4.94
CA GLY A 406 -33.05 27.71 -4.81
C GLY A 406 -32.60 26.93 -6.04
N GLU A 407 -32.36 27.60 -7.18
CA GLU A 407 -31.85 27.00 -8.42
C GLU A 407 -30.36 26.66 -8.32
N PHE A 408 -29.94 25.58 -8.98
CA PHE A 408 -28.53 25.20 -9.10
C PHE A 408 -27.99 25.55 -10.49
N ILE A 409 -26.90 26.31 -10.53
CA ILE A 409 -26.21 26.66 -11.78
C ILE A 409 -24.82 26.03 -11.77
N LYS A 410 -24.48 25.34 -12.86
CA LYS A 410 -23.11 24.88 -13.10
C LYS A 410 -22.22 26.08 -13.42
N PHE A 411 -21.15 26.23 -12.66
CA PHE A 411 -20.20 27.33 -12.84
C PHE A 411 -18.76 26.88 -13.06
N SER A 412 -18.44 25.63 -12.73
CA SER A 412 -17.12 25.04 -12.96
C SER A 412 -17.24 23.52 -13.12
N GLY A 413 -16.13 22.89 -13.52
CA GLY A 413 -15.98 21.46 -13.60
C GLY A 413 -14.62 21.07 -14.16
N SER A 414 -14.26 19.80 -14.03
CA SER A 414 -12.99 19.29 -14.51
C SER A 414 -13.09 17.83 -14.88
N THR A 415 -12.64 17.48 -16.08
CA THR A 415 -12.51 16.09 -16.55
C THR A 415 -11.08 15.55 -16.40
N THR A 416 -10.14 16.36 -15.90
CA THR A 416 -8.69 16.04 -15.89
C THR A 416 -8.05 16.16 -14.51
N SER A 417 -8.85 16.50 -13.49
CA SER A 417 -8.38 16.71 -12.12
C SER A 417 -8.25 15.41 -11.33
N VAL A 418 -9.01 14.37 -11.70
CA VAL A 418 -9.04 13.07 -11.05
C VAL A 418 -8.03 12.09 -11.66
N GLY A 419 -7.46 11.20 -10.85
CA GLY A 419 -6.70 10.06 -11.35
C GLY A 419 -5.31 10.40 -11.89
N ARG A 420 -4.53 11.23 -11.20
CA ARG A 420 -3.30 11.83 -11.75
C ARG A 420 -2.03 11.24 -11.18
N PHE A 421 -0.99 11.17 -12.02
CA PHE A 421 0.37 10.76 -11.63
C PHE A 421 0.36 9.51 -10.73
N ILE A 422 -0.41 8.50 -11.13
CA ILE A 422 -0.52 7.27 -10.35
C ILE A 422 0.88 6.67 -10.23
N SER A 423 1.36 6.49 -9.00
CA SER A 423 2.77 6.33 -8.70
C SER A 423 3.06 5.09 -7.86
N THR A 424 4.18 4.44 -8.13
CA THR A 424 4.75 3.34 -7.33
C THR A 424 6.26 3.50 -7.26
N LYS A 425 6.91 2.83 -6.30
CA LYS A 425 8.38 2.77 -6.26
C LYS A 425 8.90 2.02 -7.49
N ALA A 426 10.00 2.50 -8.07
CA ALA A 426 10.67 1.85 -9.19
C ALA A 426 11.43 0.58 -8.74
N VAL A 427 11.59 -0.36 -9.68
CA VAL A 427 12.24 -1.65 -9.41
C VAL A 427 13.74 -1.45 -9.18
N GLY A 428 14.20 -1.76 -7.97
CA GLY A 428 15.61 -1.68 -7.59
C GLY A 428 16.15 -0.27 -7.39
N THR A 429 15.32 0.77 -7.40
CA THR A 429 15.73 2.15 -7.08
C THR A 429 14.71 2.82 -6.16
N ASP A 430 15.12 3.94 -5.56
CA ASP A 430 14.29 4.79 -4.70
C ASP A 430 13.53 5.86 -5.50
N GLU A 431 13.54 5.78 -6.83
CA GLU A 431 12.87 6.74 -7.69
C GLU A 431 11.38 6.42 -7.85
N ARG A 432 10.59 7.49 -8.04
CA ARG A 432 9.17 7.39 -8.40
C ARG A 432 9.01 6.87 -9.82
N ARG A 433 8.18 5.85 -9.98
CA ARG A 433 7.70 5.40 -11.29
C ARG A 433 6.24 5.80 -11.50
N ASP A 434 5.99 6.54 -12.57
CA ASP A 434 4.64 6.83 -13.04
C ASP A 434 4.03 5.63 -13.77
N ILE A 435 2.83 5.24 -13.37
CA ILE A 435 2.05 4.13 -13.92
C ILE A 435 0.62 4.56 -14.29
N THR A 436 0.35 5.87 -14.46
CA THR A 436 -0.98 6.38 -14.83
C THR A 436 -1.51 5.71 -16.11
N HIS A 437 -0.63 5.53 -17.10
CA HIS A 437 -0.93 4.87 -18.37
C HIS A 437 -1.33 3.40 -18.25
N HIS A 438 -1.15 2.76 -17.09
CA HIS A 438 -1.68 1.42 -16.83
C HIS A 438 -3.17 1.45 -16.48
N TYR A 439 -3.67 2.54 -15.87
CA TYR A 439 -5.03 2.65 -15.38
C TYR A 439 -5.96 3.39 -16.33
N LYS A 440 -5.44 4.31 -17.15
CA LYS A 440 -6.24 5.06 -18.12
C LYS A 440 -5.44 5.49 -19.33
N TYR A 441 -6.16 5.76 -20.40
CA TYR A 441 -5.60 6.37 -21.61
C TYR A 441 -5.26 7.85 -21.37
N PRO A 442 -4.39 8.45 -22.21
CA PRO A 442 -4.10 9.88 -22.11
C PRO A 442 -5.36 10.73 -22.25
N GLU A 443 -5.51 11.72 -21.36
CA GLU A 443 -6.62 12.66 -21.38
C GLU A 443 -6.80 13.31 -22.77
N GLY A 444 -8.04 13.32 -23.27
CA GLY A 444 -8.37 13.89 -24.58
C GLY A 444 -8.04 13.00 -25.78
N SER A 445 -7.57 11.77 -25.56
CA SER A 445 -7.43 10.79 -26.65
C SER A 445 -8.78 10.20 -27.05
N THR A 446 -8.86 9.68 -28.27
CA THR A 446 -10.08 9.01 -28.75
C THR A 446 -10.43 7.79 -27.89
N GLU A 447 -9.41 7.04 -27.47
CA GLU A 447 -9.56 5.85 -26.63
C GLU A 447 -10.07 6.19 -25.23
N GLU A 448 -9.55 7.25 -24.61
CA GLU A 448 -10.04 7.74 -23.31
C GLU A 448 -11.54 8.01 -23.39
N ARG A 449 -11.98 8.78 -24.40
CA ARG A 449 -13.41 9.07 -24.55
C ARG A 449 -14.24 7.83 -24.85
N GLN A 450 -13.75 6.91 -25.68
CA GLN A 450 -14.47 5.67 -25.98
C GLN A 450 -14.65 4.80 -24.74
N VAL A 451 -13.60 4.64 -23.94
CA VAL A 451 -13.65 3.91 -22.66
C VAL A 451 -14.61 4.58 -21.68
N PHE A 452 -14.55 5.92 -21.60
CA PHE A 452 -15.42 6.67 -20.72
C PHE A 452 -16.90 6.61 -21.14
N GLU A 453 -17.22 6.75 -22.44
CA GLU A 453 -18.59 6.59 -22.96
C GLU A 453 -19.13 5.17 -22.77
N LYS A 454 -18.28 4.17 -22.98
CA LYS A 454 -18.61 2.76 -22.70
C LYS A 454 -18.98 2.57 -21.22
N ALA A 455 -18.28 3.23 -20.31
CA ALA A 455 -18.56 3.25 -18.88
C ALA A 455 -19.80 4.10 -18.51
N LYS A 456 -20.10 5.17 -19.26
CA LYS A 456 -21.14 6.18 -19.01
C LYS A 456 -22.45 5.98 -19.79
N HIS A 457 -23.07 4.79 -19.82
CA HIS A 457 -24.33 4.66 -20.56
C HIS A 457 -25.48 5.60 -20.09
N HIS A 458 -25.33 6.45 -19.05
CA HIS A 458 -26.00 7.76 -18.96
C HIS A 458 -25.07 8.81 -18.31
N ASN A 459 -24.47 9.75 -19.08
CA ASN A 459 -24.30 11.17 -18.69
C ASN A 459 -23.55 11.97 -19.78
N LYS A 460 -24.29 12.79 -20.53
CA LYS A 460 -23.74 13.72 -21.54
C LYS A 460 -23.18 14.97 -20.86
N LEU A 461 -21.87 15.03 -20.68
CA LEU A 461 -21.17 16.32 -20.58
C LEU A 461 -20.68 16.68 -21.98
N GLN A 462 -21.39 17.60 -22.64
CA GLN A 462 -20.91 18.19 -23.88
C GLN A 462 -19.66 19.02 -23.59
N GLN A 463 -18.55 18.69 -24.24
CA GLN A 463 -17.44 19.61 -24.39
C GLN A 463 -17.90 20.79 -25.24
N ARG A 464 -18.05 21.97 -24.63
CA ARG A 464 -17.95 23.22 -25.38
C ARG A 464 -16.47 23.58 -25.45
N GLY A 465 -15.99 23.92 -26.65
CA GLY A 465 -14.68 24.55 -26.82
C GLY A 465 -14.61 25.87 -26.03
N GLU A 466 -13.40 26.42 -25.89
CA GLU A 466 -13.18 27.72 -25.24
C GLU A 466 -14.11 28.79 -25.83
N GLU A 467 -15.20 29.10 -25.12
CA GLU A 467 -16.03 30.26 -25.41
C GLU A 467 -15.39 31.51 -24.76
N PRO A 468 -15.54 32.69 -25.35
CA PRO A 468 -15.14 33.94 -24.72
C PRO A 468 -15.85 34.10 -23.36
N GLY A 469 -15.05 34.22 -22.29
CA GLY A 469 -15.53 34.22 -20.90
C GLY A 469 -14.47 34.70 -19.91
N LEU A 470 -14.88 34.97 -18.66
CA LEU A 470 -13.94 35.25 -17.58
C LEU A 470 -13.13 33.98 -17.25
N HIS A 471 -11.81 34.12 -17.12
CA HIS A 471 -10.91 33.01 -16.81
C HIS A 471 -10.20 33.28 -15.49
N LEU A 472 -10.22 32.30 -14.59
CA LEU A 472 -9.60 32.40 -13.27
C LEU A 472 -8.43 31.43 -13.15
N LYS A 473 -7.31 31.88 -12.61
CA LYS A 473 -6.12 31.06 -12.37
C LYS A 473 -5.43 31.43 -11.08
N ILE A 474 -4.96 30.43 -10.33
CA ILE A 474 -4.12 30.64 -9.13
C ILE A 474 -2.65 30.37 -9.45
N LYS A 475 -1.82 31.40 -9.26
CA LYS A 475 -0.36 31.35 -9.30
C LYS A 475 0.18 31.28 -7.87
N LEU A 476 0.99 30.26 -7.61
CA LEU A 476 1.62 30.06 -6.30
C LEU A 476 2.96 30.80 -6.25
N ALA A 477 3.43 31.10 -5.05
CA ALA A 477 4.82 31.49 -4.81
C ALA A 477 5.78 30.34 -5.11
N ASP A 478 7.03 30.71 -5.39
CA ASP A 478 8.14 29.77 -5.34
C ASP A 478 8.51 29.52 -3.87
N ASN A 479 8.82 28.27 -3.52
CA ASN A 479 9.31 27.83 -2.20
C ASN A 479 8.43 28.27 -1.01
N MET A 480 7.36 27.52 -0.74
CA MET A 480 6.47 27.74 0.41
C MET A 480 6.82 26.71 1.48
N SER A 481 7.51 27.13 2.54
CA SER A 481 7.94 26.24 3.64
C SER A 481 7.17 26.53 4.92
N ILE A 482 7.01 25.50 5.76
CA ILE A 482 6.36 25.65 7.05
C ILE A 482 7.16 26.60 7.95
N GLY A 483 6.49 27.62 8.49
CA GLY A 483 7.15 28.67 9.29
C GLY A 483 7.51 29.93 8.50
N SER A 484 7.22 29.99 7.19
CA SER A 484 7.51 31.15 6.35
C SER A 484 6.25 31.96 6.01
N ASN A 485 6.42 33.26 5.76
CA ASN A 485 5.38 34.07 5.13
C ASN A 485 5.57 34.04 3.61
N PHE A 486 4.48 33.89 2.86
CA PHE A 486 4.52 33.88 1.40
C PHE A 486 3.25 34.50 0.81
N GLU A 487 3.29 34.85 -0.47
CA GLU A 487 2.19 35.51 -1.16
C GLU A 487 1.77 34.72 -2.40
N VAL A 488 0.48 34.48 -2.54
CA VAL A 488 -0.11 33.79 -3.70
C VAL A 488 -1.02 34.76 -4.46
N ASN A 489 -1.23 34.51 -5.75
CA ASN A 489 -1.94 35.43 -6.62
C ASN A 489 -3.07 34.71 -7.37
N ALA A 490 -4.28 35.23 -7.28
CA ALA A 490 -5.38 34.88 -8.16
C ALA A 490 -5.41 35.88 -9.33
N ILE A 491 -5.54 35.37 -10.55
CA ILE A 491 -5.51 36.14 -11.79
C ILE A 491 -6.86 35.94 -12.48
N LEU A 492 -7.54 37.04 -12.75
CA LEU A 492 -8.82 37.11 -13.46
C LEU A 492 -8.60 37.76 -14.82
N THR A 493 -8.80 37.01 -15.90
CA THR A 493 -8.67 37.47 -17.27
C THR A 493 -10.05 37.61 -17.91
N ASN A 494 -10.33 38.72 -18.59
CA ASN A 494 -11.59 38.91 -19.31
C ASN A 494 -11.40 38.70 -20.82
N ASN A 495 -11.82 37.54 -21.33
CA ASN A 495 -11.80 37.25 -22.77
C ASN A 495 -13.12 37.63 -23.47
N CYS A 496 -14.03 38.35 -22.81
CA CYS A 496 -15.24 38.87 -23.42
C CYS A 496 -14.96 40.21 -24.12
N MET A 497 -15.75 40.52 -25.16
CA MET A 497 -15.68 41.78 -25.92
C MET A 497 -16.14 43.04 -25.15
N LYS A 498 -16.55 42.88 -23.88
CA LYS A 498 -17.09 43.95 -23.03
C LYS A 498 -16.40 43.93 -21.68
N THR A 499 -16.22 45.11 -21.08
CA THR A 499 -15.81 45.25 -19.68
C THR A 499 -16.81 44.54 -18.78
N LYS A 500 -16.30 43.78 -17.80
CA LYS A 500 -17.10 43.10 -16.78
C LYS A 500 -16.82 43.70 -15.40
N THR A 501 -17.85 43.82 -14.57
CA THR A 501 -17.73 44.29 -13.18
C THR A 501 -17.91 43.08 -12.27
N CYS A 502 -16.80 42.62 -11.69
CA CYS A 502 -16.76 41.36 -10.96
C CYS A 502 -16.54 41.59 -9.46
N SER A 503 -17.15 40.77 -8.62
CA SER A 503 -16.71 40.59 -7.23
C SER A 503 -15.71 39.44 -7.20
N PHE A 504 -14.50 39.71 -6.70
CA PHE A 504 -13.39 38.77 -6.68
C PHE A 504 -13.05 38.41 -5.24
N LEU A 505 -13.15 37.13 -4.90
CA LEU A 505 -12.88 36.56 -3.58
C LEU A 505 -11.68 35.62 -3.68
N PHE A 506 -10.80 35.64 -2.69
CA PHE A 506 -9.67 34.72 -2.61
C PHE A 506 -9.48 34.24 -1.17
N ILE A 507 -9.67 32.94 -0.96
CA ILE A 507 -9.77 32.32 0.36
C ILE A 507 -8.69 31.24 0.47
N ALA A 508 -8.10 31.10 1.66
CA ALA A 508 -7.16 30.05 2.01
C ALA A 508 -7.60 29.31 3.27
N ARG A 509 -7.62 27.98 3.23
CA ARG A 509 -8.03 27.11 4.35
C ARG A 509 -7.04 26.01 4.60
N ALA A 510 -6.76 25.72 5.87
CA ALA A 510 -6.05 24.50 6.22
C ALA A 510 -6.93 23.28 5.88
N VAL A 511 -6.35 22.23 5.31
CA VAL A 511 -7.10 21.02 4.93
C VAL A 511 -6.36 19.75 5.33
N GLY A 512 -7.12 18.67 5.57
CA GLY A 512 -6.56 17.31 5.66
C GLY A 512 -6.25 16.75 4.28
N TYR A 513 -5.41 15.70 4.20
CA TYR A 513 -5.08 15.09 2.91
C TYR A 513 -6.29 14.50 2.17
N ASN A 514 -7.29 14.04 2.93
CA ASN A 514 -8.58 13.55 2.43
C ASN A 514 -9.53 14.67 1.95
N GLY A 515 -9.09 15.93 1.90
CA GLY A 515 -9.90 17.05 1.44
C GLY A 515 -10.87 17.62 2.49
N LYS A 516 -10.84 17.11 3.73
CA LYS A 516 -11.63 17.67 4.84
C LYS A 516 -11.20 19.11 5.12
N GLN A 517 -12.17 20.02 5.11
CA GLN A 517 -11.96 21.44 5.35
C GLN A 517 -11.67 21.72 6.83
N GLY A 518 -10.61 22.47 7.09
CA GLY A 518 -10.29 23.07 8.39
C GLY A 518 -10.61 24.56 8.41
N GLU A 519 -9.98 25.28 9.33
CA GLU A 519 -10.21 26.71 9.53
C GLU A 519 -9.60 27.57 8.41
N SER A 520 -10.21 28.76 8.19
CA SER A 520 -9.67 29.77 7.29
C SER A 520 -8.40 30.40 7.87
N CYS A 521 -7.38 30.53 7.02
CA CYS A 521 -6.08 31.10 7.37
C CYS A 521 -5.69 32.28 6.47
N GLY A 522 -6.56 32.67 5.54
CA GLY A 522 -6.37 33.83 4.69
C GLY A 522 -7.65 34.18 3.91
N PHE A 523 -7.91 35.47 3.77
CA PHE A 523 -9.02 35.99 2.99
C PHE A 523 -8.65 37.34 2.37
N ALA A 524 -8.95 37.51 1.09
CA ALA A 524 -8.87 38.77 0.38
C ALA A 524 -10.09 38.90 -0.53
N SER A 525 -10.59 40.13 -0.70
CA SER A 525 -11.67 40.41 -1.63
C SER A 525 -11.51 41.77 -2.27
N ASP A 526 -12.01 41.90 -3.50
CA ASP A 526 -12.04 43.16 -4.23
C ASP A 526 -13.22 43.22 -5.20
N LYS A 527 -13.61 44.43 -5.59
CA LYS A 527 -14.57 44.68 -6.67
C LYS A 527 -13.81 45.29 -7.83
N VAL A 528 -13.70 44.53 -8.92
CA VAL A 528 -12.83 44.89 -10.03
C VAL A 528 -13.64 45.10 -11.31
N GLU A 529 -13.30 46.16 -12.04
CA GLU A 529 -13.64 46.28 -13.45
C GLU A 529 -12.51 45.67 -14.27
N VAL A 530 -12.85 44.69 -15.11
CA VAL A 530 -11.91 43.99 -15.97
C VAL A 530 -12.25 44.33 -17.42
N PRO A 531 -11.50 45.25 -18.07
CA PRO A 531 -11.70 45.58 -19.48
C PRO A 531 -11.51 44.35 -20.39
N SER A 532 -12.07 44.43 -21.60
CA SER A 532 -11.91 43.38 -22.62
C SER A 532 -10.43 43.12 -22.93
N GLY A 533 -10.00 41.88 -22.81
CA GLY A 533 -8.62 41.45 -23.06
C GLY A 533 -7.62 41.79 -21.93
N GLU A 534 -8.07 42.37 -20.82
CA GLU A 534 -7.21 42.68 -19.68
C GLU A 534 -7.30 41.64 -18.56
N GLU A 535 -6.31 41.70 -17.66
CA GLU A 535 -6.22 40.88 -16.46
C GLU A 535 -6.25 41.76 -15.19
N ARG A 536 -6.79 41.20 -14.11
CA ARG A 536 -6.71 41.76 -12.75
C ARG A 536 -6.17 40.72 -11.79
N HIS A 537 -5.38 41.19 -10.84
CA HIS A 537 -4.70 40.35 -9.87
C HIS A 537 -5.25 40.63 -8.47
N LEU A 538 -5.49 39.57 -7.71
CA LEU A 538 -5.78 39.66 -6.28
C LEU A 538 -4.74 38.83 -5.53
N SER A 539 -3.90 39.52 -4.77
CA SER A 539 -2.84 38.91 -3.97
C SER A 539 -3.37 38.55 -2.59
N LEU A 540 -2.98 37.38 -2.09
CA LEU A 540 -3.29 36.93 -0.74
C LEU A 540 -1.97 36.60 -0.04
N LYS A 541 -1.67 37.36 1.01
CA LYS A 541 -0.52 37.13 1.88
C LYS A 541 -0.88 36.12 2.95
N LEU A 542 -0.13 35.03 3.01
CA LEU A 542 -0.25 33.99 4.01
C LEU A 542 0.87 34.12 5.02
N GLU A 543 0.52 34.54 6.23
CA GLU A 543 1.44 34.72 7.34
C GLU A 543 1.39 33.51 8.27
N TYR A 544 2.55 33.11 8.80
CA TYR A 544 2.65 31.96 9.70
C TYR A 544 1.74 32.09 10.92
N ASP A 545 1.59 33.29 11.46
CA ASP A 545 0.71 33.54 12.61
C ASP A 545 -0.77 33.22 12.30
N SER A 546 -1.17 33.30 11.02
CA SER A 546 -2.54 32.99 10.57
C SER A 546 -2.77 31.50 10.32
N TYR A 547 -1.80 30.80 9.73
CA TYR A 547 -1.97 29.39 9.35
C TYR A 547 -1.33 28.40 10.34
N GLY A 548 -0.32 28.81 11.11
CA GLY A 548 0.51 27.93 11.94
C GLY A 548 -0.25 27.22 13.05
N GLY A 549 -1.30 27.85 13.60
CA GLY A 549 -2.16 27.27 14.63
C GLY A 549 -3.22 26.29 14.10
N VAL A 550 -3.56 26.38 12.80
CA VAL A 550 -4.67 25.63 12.20
C VAL A 550 -4.20 24.57 11.19
N ILE A 551 -2.93 24.64 10.76
CA ILE A 551 -2.37 23.70 9.80
C ILE A 551 -2.27 22.28 10.39
N THR A 552 -2.73 21.30 9.64
CA THR A 552 -2.66 19.89 10.03
C THR A 552 -1.26 19.33 9.84
N SER A 553 -0.99 18.12 10.36
CA SER A 553 0.28 17.42 10.11
C SER A 553 0.51 17.07 8.63
N ASP A 554 -0.53 17.10 7.80
CA ASP A 554 -0.43 16.91 6.35
C ASP A 554 0.14 18.13 5.64
N ARG A 555 0.17 19.29 6.32
CA ARG A 555 0.80 20.53 5.84
C ARG A 555 0.20 21.06 4.52
N LEU A 556 -1.13 20.95 4.41
CA LEU A 556 -1.88 21.34 3.21
C LEU A 556 -2.75 22.57 3.45
N ILE A 557 -2.71 23.51 2.50
CA ILE A 557 -3.60 24.69 2.46
C ILE A 557 -4.32 24.68 1.11
N GLN A 558 -5.65 24.64 1.11
CA GLN A 558 -6.44 24.82 -0.10
C GLN A 558 -6.69 26.31 -0.35
N LEU A 559 -6.38 26.75 -1.56
CA LEU A 559 -6.73 28.06 -2.07
C LEU A 559 -7.95 27.96 -2.96
N SER A 560 -8.92 28.85 -2.76
CA SER A 560 -10.11 28.96 -3.59
C SER A 560 -10.28 30.41 -4.01
N ALA A 561 -10.17 30.66 -5.31
CA ALA A 561 -10.43 31.95 -5.92
C ALA A 561 -11.80 31.88 -6.61
N ILE A 562 -12.66 32.87 -6.39
CA ILE A 562 -14.03 32.90 -6.88
C ILE A 562 -14.30 34.29 -7.45
N THR A 563 -14.90 34.35 -8.63
CA THR A 563 -15.34 35.61 -9.23
C THR A 563 -16.81 35.52 -9.63
N ILE A 564 -17.52 36.62 -9.46
CA ILE A 564 -18.96 36.72 -9.75
C ILE A 564 -19.18 37.97 -10.60
N ASP A 565 -19.65 37.79 -11.83
CA ASP A 565 -20.19 38.89 -12.64
C ASP A 565 -21.63 39.17 -12.19
N LYS A 566 -21.85 40.31 -11.53
CA LYS A 566 -23.16 40.67 -11.00
C LYS A 566 -24.19 41.02 -12.07
N GLN A 567 -23.77 41.32 -13.30
CA GLN A 567 -24.70 41.68 -14.38
C GLN A 567 -25.29 40.45 -15.06
N THR A 568 -24.48 39.40 -15.24
CA THR A 568 -24.90 38.17 -15.91
C THR A 568 -25.14 37.01 -14.95
N ILE A 569 -24.78 37.15 -13.67
CA ILE A 569 -24.81 36.07 -12.68
C ILE A 569 -23.90 34.91 -13.13
N ASP A 570 -22.78 35.26 -13.77
CA ASP A 570 -21.76 34.29 -14.18
C ASP A 570 -20.74 34.12 -13.06
N PHE A 571 -20.60 32.88 -12.58
CA PHE A 571 -19.65 32.49 -11.54
C PHE A 571 -18.46 31.78 -12.19
N HIS A 572 -17.25 32.07 -11.73
CA HIS A 572 -16.07 31.27 -12.06
C HIS A 572 -15.23 31.01 -10.83
N LYS A 573 -14.58 29.86 -10.78
CA LYS A 573 -13.74 29.43 -9.67
C LYS A 573 -12.48 28.74 -10.14
N ALA A 574 -11.43 28.91 -9.36
CA ALA A 574 -10.21 28.14 -9.47
C ALA A 574 -9.78 27.68 -8.08
N GLU A 575 -9.29 26.44 -7.98
CA GLU A 575 -8.75 25.91 -6.73
C GLU A 575 -7.33 25.39 -6.91
N LYS A 576 -6.56 25.44 -5.82
CA LYS A 576 -5.20 24.89 -5.78
C LYS A 576 -4.78 24.57 -4.36
N THR A 577 -4.27 23.36 -4.15
CA THR A 577 -3.68 22.98 -2.86
C THR A 577 -2.19 23.30 -2.83
N ILE A 578 -1.76 23.99 -1.78
CA ILE A 578 -0.36 24.20 -1.39
C ILE A 578 0.07 23.01 -0.53
N VAL A 579 1.25 22.47 -0.81
CA VAL A 579 1.98 21.58 0.10
C VAL A 579 3.14 22.40 0.67
N LEU A 580 3.16 22.61 1.98
CA LEU A 580 4.27 23.32 2.62
C LEU A 580 5.50 22.41 2.71
N ASP A 581 6.64 22.91 2.27
CA ASP A 581 7.92 22.24 2.40
C ASP A 581 8.29 22.13 3.88
N GLU A 582 8.73 20.94 4.26
CA GLU A 582 9.18 20.61 5.61
C GLU A 582 10.71 20.70 5.70
N PRO A 583 11.27 20.95 6.91
CA PRO A 583 12.71 20.92 7.08
C PRO A 583 13.27 19.50 6.83
N ASP A 584 14.43 19.43 6.20
CA ASP A 584 15.11 18.16 5.96
C ASP A 584 15.86 17.68 7.21
N ILE A 585 15.94 16.36 7.37
CA ILE A 585 16.81 15.72 8.35
C ILE A 585 18.12 15.34 7.67
N GLY A 586 19.22 15.94 8.12
CA GLY A 586 20.56 15.53 7.74
C GLY A 586 20.98 14.28 8.51
N ILE A 587 21.33 13.22 7.79
CA ILE A 587 21.78 11.93 8.35
C ILE A 587 23.22 11.69 7.93
N LYS A 588 24.12 11.47 8.89
CA LYS A 588 25.50 11.10 8.64
C LYS A 588 25.90 9.91 9.50
N LEU A 589 26.35 8.82 8.87
CA LEU A 589 26.93 7.69 9.59
C LEU A 589 28.38 7.99 9.96
N LEU A 590 28.71 7.75 11.22
CA LEU A 590 30.05 7.87 11.78
C LEU A 590 30.64 6.46 11.95
N GLY A 591 31.36 6.01 10.91
CA GLY A 591 31.95 4.68 10.85
C GLY A 591 31.29 3.78 9.79
N GLU A 592 31.88 2.61 9.57
CA GLU A 592 31.33 1.56 8.72
C GLU A 592 30.35 0.70 9.52
N ALA A 593 29.20 0.36 8.93
CA ALA A 593 28.27 -0.58 9.53
C ALA A 593 28.79 -2.02 9.35
N LYS A 594 29.03 -2.72 10.46
CA LYS A 594 29.42 -4.15 10.49
C LYS A 594 28.54 -4.90 11.47
N VAL A 595 28.29 -6.18 11.21
CA VAL A 595 27.50 -7.03 12.11
C VAL A 595 28.13 -7.02 13.50
N ASP A 596 27.28 -6.85 14.53
CA ASP A 596 27.60 -6.79 15.96
C ASP A 596 28.54 -5.66 16.40
N GLN A 597 28.88 -4.72 15.51
CA GLN A 597 29.71 -3.55 15.82
C GLN A 597 28.85 -2.28 15.97
N PRO A 598 29.15 -1.43 16.95
CA PRO A 598 28.43 -0.17 17.11
C PRO A 598 28.77 0.79 15.99
N VAL A 599 27.74 1.45 15.46
CA VAL A 599 27.84 2.56 14.51
C VAL A 599 26.94 3.69 14.99
N THR A 600 27.36 4.93 14.79
CA THR A 600 26.60 6.11 15.23
C THR A 600 25.98 6.82 14.03
N ALA A 601 24.68 7.11 14.11
CA ALA A 601 24.01 8.06 13.22
C ALA A 601 24.01 9.45 13.87
N HIS A 602 24.71 10.40 13.23
CA HIS A 602 24.64 11.81 13.54
C HIS A 602 23.47 12.43 12.78
N LEU A 603 22.51 12.98 13.51
CA LEU A 603 21.24 13.50 13.03
C LEU A 603 21.15 15.00 13.27
N THR A 604 20.68 15.73 12.27
CA THR A 604 20.51 17.19 12.32
C THR A 604 19.19 17.61 11.70
N LEU A 605 18.53 18.61 12.29
CA LEU A 605 17.34 19.25 11.70
C LEU A 605 17.33 20.73 12.07
N LEU A 606 17.14 21.60 11.09
CA LEU A 606 16.99 23.04 11.30
C LEU A 606 15.55 23.38 11.68
N ASN A 607 15.33 24.09 12.80
CA ASN A 607 14.03 24.62 13.15
C ASN A 607 13.62 25.72 12.15
N SER A 608 12.70 25.38 11.24
CA SER A 608 12.19 26.32 10.23
C SER A 608 11.21 27.35 10.80
N LEU A 609 10.62 27.10 11.98
CA LEU A 609 9.60 27.96 12.57
C LEU A 609 10.19 29.26 13.15
N PRO A 610 9.40 30.35 13.19
CA PRO A 610 9.80 31.59 13.85
C PRO A 610 9.71 31.51 15.39
N GLU A 611 9.43 30.34 15.94
CA GLU A 611 9.18 30.10 17.36
C GLU A 611 9.87 28.81 17.85
N PRO A 612 10.11 28.66 19.17
CA PRO A 612 10.81 27.50 19.69
C PRO A 612 9.99 26.20 19.56
N LEU A 613 10.70 25.12 19.25
CA LEU A 613 10.19 23.75 19.32
C LEU A 613 10.45 23.19 20.71
N GLN A 614 9.45 22.51 21.27
CA GLN A 614 9.54 21.83 22.56
C GLN A 614 9.38 20.33 22.37
N ASN A 615 9.93 19.57 23.32
CA ASN A 615 9.87 18.10 23.33
C ASN A 615 10.42 17.48 22.05
N CYS A 616 11.47 18.08 21.49
CA CYS A 616 12.13 17.59 20.29
C CYS A 616 12.77 16.23 20.55
N SER A 617 12.57 15.29 19.63
CA SER A 617 13.21 13.97 19.66
C SER A 617 13.47 13.44 18.27
N PHE A 618 14.58 12.72 18.13
CA PHE A 618 14.84 11.87 16.98
C PHE A 618 14.55 10.41 17.33
N THR A 619 14.02 9.66 16.38
CA THR A 619 13.82 8.21 16.48
C THR A 619 14.41 7.57 15.23
N ILE A 620 15.20 6.51 15.40
CA ILE A 620 15.72 5.71 14.30
C ILE A 620 15.17 4.29 14.36
N GLU A 621 14.95 3.69 13.20
CA GLU A 621 14.55 2.29 13.05
C GLU A 621 15.11 1.73 11.74
N GLY A 622 15.49 0.47 11.74
CA GLY A 622 15.90 -0.23 10.53
C GLY A 622 15.95 -1.74 10.75
N LEU A 623 15.50 -2.48 9.73
CA LEU A 623 15.47 -3.94 9.75
C LEU A 623 16.92 -4.47 9.77
N GLY A 624 17.22 -5.31 10.76
CA GLY A 624 18.58 -5.80 11.00
C GLY A 624 19.58 -4.73 11.44
N LEU A 625 19.11 -3.51 11.80
CA LEU A 625 19.95 -2.41 12.30
C LEU A 625 19.68 -2.08 13.77
N THR A 626 18.45 -2.26 14.23
CA THR A 626 17.96 -1.74 15.53
C THR A 626 17.26 -2.83 16.37
N ASP A 627 17.58 -4.10 16.11
CA ASP A 627 16.98 -5.27 16.80
C ASP A 627 15.45 -5.27 16.85
N GLY A 628 14.84 -4.74 15.78
CA GLY A 628 13.39 -4.69 15.61
C GLY A 628 12.65 -3.76 16.57
N LYS A 629 13.34 -2.77 17.18
CA LYS A 629 12.72 -1.74 18.01
C LYS A 629 13.25 -0.35 17.66
N PRO A 630 12.38 0.67 17.60
CA PRO A 630 12.83 2.04 17.38
C PRO A 630 13.68 2.56 18.55
N ILE A 631 14.78 3.25 18.24
CA ILE A 631 15.69 3.88 19.22
C ILE A 631 15.45 5.39 19.20
N GLY A 632 14.95 5.93 20.31
CA GLY A 632 14.62 7.35 20.45
C GLY A 632 15.60 8.13 21.33
N LEU A 633 15.96 9.35 20.92
CA LEU A 633 16.75 10.30 21.71
C LEU A 633 16.00 11.64 21.83
N LYS A 634 15.83 12.12 23.06
CA LYS A 634 15.26 13.44 23.33
C LYS A 634 16.34 14.52 23.21
N VAL A 635 16.05 15.56 22.44
CA VAL A 635 16.87 16.76 22.27
C VAL A 635 16.43 17.88 23.21
N GLY A 636 15.13 17.96 23.53
CA GLY A 636 14.58 18.98 24.44
C GLY A 636 13.99 20.18 23.69
N THR A 637 14.41 21.39 24.03
CA THR A 637 13.93 22.62 23.38
C THR A 637 14.94 23.11 22.35
N VAL A 638 14.46 23.53 21.19
CA VAL A 638 15.27 24.07 20.08
C VAL A 638 14.74 25.45 19.71
N GLY A 639 15.58 26.47 19.77
CA GLY A 639 15.19 27.86 19.49
C GLY A 639 14.82 28.10 18.02
N PRO A 640 14.19 29.25 17.71
CA PRO A 640 13.93 29.65 16.33
C PRO A 640 15.22 29.69 15.51
N LYS A 641 15.21 29.06 14.32
CA LYS A 641 16.38 28.99 13.41
C LYS A 641 17.63 28.29 13.99
N GLU A 642 17.51 27.60 15.12
CA GLU A 642 18.57 26.74 15.65
C GLU A 642 18.47 25.30 15.11
N GLU A 643 19.56 24.54 15.24
CA GLU A 643 19.62 23.14 14.82
C GLU A 643 19.40 22.19 16.00
N ALA A 644 18.46 21.25 15.85
CA ALA A 644 18.39 20.05 16.66
C ALA A 644 19.51 19.09 16.25
N LYS A 645 20.26 18.53 17.21
CA LYS A 645 21.34 17.56 16.95
C LYS A 645 21.23 16.36 17.87
N ALA A 646 21.52 15.17 17.33
CA ALA A 646 21.52 13.92 18.08
C ALA A 646 22.55 12.96 17.52
N ASP A 647 23.23 12.24 18.40
CA ASP A 647 24.06 11.08 18.06
C ASP A 647 23.39 9.84 18.64
N ILE A 648 23.00 8.90 17.77
CA ILE A 648 22.34 7.66 18.18
C ILE A 648 23.20 6.48 17.74
N GLU A 649 23.70 5.71 18.70
CA GLU A 649 24.42 4.46 18.47
C GLU A 649 23.42 3.31 18.23
N PHE A 650 23.70 2.47 17.24
CA PHE A 650 22.99 1.23 16.98
C PHE A 650 23.97 0.13 16.56
N ARG A 651 23.51 -1.13 16.59
CA ARG A 651 24.32 -2.32 16.29
C ARG A 651 23.60 -3.18 15.26
N PRO A 652 24.09 -3.23 14.01
CA PRO A 652 23.54 -4.09 12.99
C PRO A 652 23.63 -5.57 13.39
N SER A 653 22.54 -6.31 13.19
CA SER A 653 22.45 -7.75 13.49
C SER A 653 22.42 -8.63 12.22
N SER A 654 22.33 -8.03 11.02
CA SER A 654 22.37 -8.76 9.76
C SER A 654 23.19 -8.04 8.68
N ALA A 655 24.00 -8.78 7.94
CA ALA A 655 24.76 -8.26 6.80
C ALA A 655 23.88 -7.99 5.56
N GLY A 656 24.37 -7.13 4.67
CA GLY A 656 23.73 -6.82 3.39
C GLY A 656 23.08 -5.43 3.33
N PRO A 657 22.31 -5.13 2.27
CA PRO A 657 21.64 -3.86 2.10
C PRO A 657 20.48 -3.71 3.09
N SER A 658 20.46 -2.60 3.82
CA SER A 658 19.39 -2.20 4.74
C SER A 658 19.10 -0.70 4.60
N MET A 659 18.05 -0.24 5.27
CA MET A 659 17.63 1.15 5.29
C MET A 659 17.46 1.61 6.74
N LEU A 660 18.09 2.73 7.09
CA LEU A 660 17.88 3.39 8.37
C LEU A 660 16.86 4.51 8.18
N LEU A 661 15.68 4.32 8.74
CA LEU A 661 14.63 5.32 8.83
C LEU A 661 14.91 6.24 10.01
N VAL A 662 14.66 7.53 9.79
CA VAL A 662 14.78 8.57 10.82
C VAL A 662 13.50 9.38 10.85
N ASN A 663 12.99 9.60 12.06
CA ASN A 663 11.84 10.43 12.32
C ASN A 663 12.19 11.51 13.35
N PHE A 664 11.72 12.73 13.13
CA PHE A 664 11.79 13.82 14.09
C PHE A 664 10.39 14.27 14.48
N ASP A 665 10.20 14.44 15.80
CA ASP A 665 8.96 14.93 16.40
C ASP A 665 9.24 16.02 17.43
N SER A 666 8.28 16.92 17.56
CA SER A 666 8.19 17.98 18.57
C SER A 666 6.72 18.31 18.84
N ASN A 667 6.47 19.33 19.67
CA ASN A 667 5.13 19.83 19.89
C ASN A 667 4.45 20.39 18.61
N LYS A 668 5.22 20.94 17.65
CA LYS A 668 4.70 21.69 16.48
C LYS A 668 5.09 21.08 15.13
N LEU A 669 6.31 20.58 15.02
CA LEU A 669 6.74 19.79 13.87
C LEU A 669 6.65 18.31 14.22
N LYS A 670 5.74 17.61 13.55
CA LYS A 670 5.54 16.18 13.75
C LYS A 670 5.74 15.41 12.45
N ASN A 671 6.17 14.17 12.58
CA ASN A 671 6.33 13.22 11.48
C ASN A 671 7.23 13.76 10.36
N ILE A 672 8.37 14.37 10.71
CA ILE A 672 9.39 14.73 9.71
C ILE A 672 10.25 13.49 9.49
N LYS A 673 10.27 12.97 8.26
CA LYS A 673 10.90 11.67 7.98
C LYS A 673 12.00 11.79 6.95
N SER A 674 13.04 11.01 7.15
CA SER A 674 14.15 10.85 6.21
C SER A 674 14.68 9.42 6.32
N PHE A 675 15.55 9.04 5.39
CA PHE A 675 16.20 7.74 5.43
C PHE A 675 17.59 7.80 4.79
N ILE A 676 18.41 6.80 5.09
CA ILE A 676 19.65 6.53 4.37
C ILE A 676 19.76 5.03 4.10
N ASN A 677 20.25 4.67 2.92
CA ASN A 677 20.60 3.29 2.60
C ASN A 677 21.95 2.94 3.23
N ILE A 678 22.01 1.79 3.90
CA ILE A 678 23.20 1.28 4.58
C ILE A 678 23.55 -0.07 3.99
N PHE A 679 24.84 -0.30 3.73
CA PHE A 679 25.33 -1.65 3.44
C PHE A 679 26.10 -2.15 4.67
N VAL A 680 25.56 -3.18 5.33
CA VAL A 680 26.16 -3.78 6.51
C VAL A 680 27.14 -4.85 6.07
N GLN A 681 28.41 -4.71 6.47
CA GLN A 681 29.44 -5.72 6.22
C GLN A 681 29.37 -6.82 7.27
N GLN A 682 29.89 -8.01 6.91
CA GLN A 682 29.96 -9.16 7.80
C GLN A 682 30.84 -8.93 9.03
#